data_AF-A0AAW1Q018-F1
#
_entry.id   AF-A0AAW1Q018-F1
#
_cell.length_a   1.000
_cell.length_b   1.000
_cell.length_c   1.000
_cell.angle_alpha   90.00
_cell.angle_beta   90.00
_cell.angle_gamma   90.00
#
_symmetry.space_group_name_H-M   'P 1'
#
loop_
_entity.id
_entity.type
_entity.pdbx_description
1 polymer ?
#
loop_
_entity_poly.entity_id
_entity_poly.type
_entity_poly.pdbx_seq_one_letter_code
_entity_poly.pdbx_strand_id
1 'polypeptide(L)'
;MERHRRRSTRIPRPPIIAPLQEMNFARKRKAGSPLKPINEPEKAETAGSGRRGAAVSNTATPAQATPAPSAPAVEESWESISEAREWTPEDCLNHKVAVKKKEKDQVLRETFMQHIRALRALGRHLLASKNRFEEDCEVQKQKLATAEQQEVQMRQEHQQAVSALEKTIADHQDANAELKGLAAGQQSCISQLEAARDTMQATLATNAAQRDDLLDQQAKATQQIADLQQQVATQVELHQHAQKYNAQLQEYNGKLQDDLRKSAEQVQQLQAEKAGWSEETSANRGTIRTLEQQLEAARGSAEAADTARRGVAGDADRLRVELVSTTTNRDAAVEEGARLRSELSRFKEATGKSVELLEREKADKAHLESTNQAQAEVNSGLQQQLARAKAEAAGAVEAARVGAEATEAAQARIAQLESALVAADARVRECETIRRRLHNTILELKGNIRVFCRVRPLADGQPAVESLDGQPIMQFPSTGDQLGRGIELQVPASGSDKTAKHAFAFDKVFEPASTQEEVFEEVSQLVQSALDGYKVCIFAYGQTGSGKTHTMMGPQYCHEQRGVIPRAVEQLYQATHDLEADGWNFEMKASMLEIYNEECKDLLGKGGATPSAGRQQPIRHDERGVTTVAGVETFDVRVQERLQALMGRAAQKRSTMATASNEHSSRSHMVFMLTIVGHRPSTGQSVHGVLNLIDLAGSERLSKSLATGDRLKETQAINKSLSALGDVISALGAKADHIPYRNSRLTYLLQPCLGGDAKTLMFVNLAPTGDAAPESLCSLRFAAKVNATDIGTARRLGAAIPK
;
A
#
# COMPACT_ATOMS: atom_id res chain seq x y z
N MET A 1 -8.29 67.43 11.13
CA MET A 1 -8.24 67.22 12.59
C MET A 1 -8.20 65.71 12.84
N GLU A 2 -8.65 65.23 14.01
CA GLU A 2 -8.54 63.85 14.49
C GLU A 2 -7.11 63.35 14.81
N ARG A 3 -7.03 62.44 15.78
CA ARG A 3 -5.78 61.92 16.37
C ARG A 3 -5.92 60.44 16.73
N HIS A 4 -4.75 59.79 16.86
CA HIS A 4 -4.57 58.46 17.47
C HIS A 4 -5.17 57.29 16.65
N ARG A 5 -4.69 56.05 16.77
CA ARG A 5 -3.92 55.45 17.87
C ARG A 5 -2.83 54.52 17.30
N ARG A 6 -1.55 54.77 17.60
CA ARG A 6 -0.50 53.75 17.37
C ARG A 6 -0.76 52.57 18.31
N ARG A 7 -0.88 51.35 17.77
CA ARG A 7 -0.72 50.10 18.54
C ARG A 7 0.53 49.39 18.06
N SER A 8 1.42 49.07 18.99
CA SER A 8 2.63 48.30 18.72
C SER A 8 2.29 46.81 18.65
N THR A 9 2.45 46.21 17.48
CA THR A 9 2.45 44.76 17.29
C THR A 9 3.89 44.27 17.20
N ARG A 10 4.31 43.44 18.15
CA ARG A 10 5.65 42.83 18.16
C ARG A 10 5.82 41.96 16.91
N ILE A 11 6.89 42.20 16.15
CA ILE A 11 7.36 41.25 15.13
C ILE A 11 7.86 40.00 15.86
N PRO A 12 7.35 38.79 15.56
CA PRO A 12 7.98 37.56 16.02
C PRO A 12 9.32 37.40 15.30
N ARG A 13 10.40 37.13 16.04
CA ARG A 13 11.70 36.81 15.42
C ARG A 13 11.56 35.50 14.62
N PRO A 14 12.22 35.37 13.45
CA PRO A 14 12.34 34.07 12.81
C PRO A 14 13.12 33.10 13.72
N PRO A 15 12.85 31.78 13.64
CA PRO A 15 13.64 30.80 14.37
C PRO A 15 15.09 30.83 13.87
N ILE A 16 16.04 30.79 14.82
CA ILE A 16 17.47 30.73 14.49
C ILE A 16 17.76 29.33 13.94
N ILE A 17 18.22 29.27 12.68
CA ILE A 17 18.67 28.03 12.06
C ILE A 17 19.94 27.57 12.78
N ALA A 18 19.85 26.46 13.51
CA ALA A 18 21.04 25.76 14.01
C ALA A 18 21.74 25.07 12.84
N PRO A 19 23.08 25.16 12.72
CA PRO A 19 23.80 24.53 11.62
C PRO A 19 23.77 23.00 11.74
N LEU A 20 23.58 22.33 10.61
CA LEU A 20 23.74 20.87 10.49
C LEU A 20 25.19 20.50 10.83
N GLN A 21 25.40 19.69 11.87
CA GLN A 21 26.71 19.09 12.14
C GLN A 21 26.88 17.83 11.31
N GLU A 22 27.94 17.79 10.49
CA GLU A 22 28.34 16.62 9.72
C GLU A 22 28.75 15.46 10.65
N MET A 23 28.04 14.33 10.60
CA MET A 23 28.48 13.11 11.29
C MET A 23 29.59 12.38 10.52
N ASN A 24 30.80 12.95 10.58
CA ASN A 24 32.03 12.32 10.11
C ASN A 24 32.37 11.07 10.95
N PHE A 25 31.99 9.88 10.47
CA PHE A 25 32.28 8.59 11.13
C PHE A 25 33.76 8.16 10.96
N ALA A 26 34.65 8.80 11.72
CA ALA A 26 36.06 8.45 11.77
C ALA A 26 36.31 7.15 12.57
N ARG A 27 37.04 6.20 11.98
CA ARG A 27 37.37 4.88 12.54
C ARG A 27 38.19 4.97 13.83
N LYS A 28 37.87 4.15 14.84
CA LYS A 28 38.86 3.56 15.77
C LYS A 28 38.47 2.14 16.20
N ARG A 29 39.48 1.29 16.42
CA ARG A 29 39.36 -0.17 16.54
C ARG A 29 39.32 -0.64 18.00
N LYS A 30 38.62 -1.75 18.27
CA LYS A 30 39.04 -2.80 19.21
C LYS A 30 38.64 -4.18 18.67
N ALA A 31 39.55 -5.15 18.77
CA ALA A 31 39.29 -6.59 18.62
C ALA A 31 39.04 -7.21 20.01
N GLY A 32 38.68 -8.48 20.21
CA GLY A 32 38.30 -9.58 19.30
C GLY A 32 37.07 -10.33 19.90
N SER A 33 36.63 -11.51 19.45
CA SER A 33 37.34 -12.67 18.90
C SER A 33 36.41 -13.52 18.00
N PRO A 34 36.89 -14.52 17.23
CA PRO A 34 36.18 -15.01 16.04
C PRO A 34 35.26 -16.22 16.23
N LEU A 35 34.26 -16.32 15.35
CA LEU A 35 33.52 -17.54 15.00
C LEU A 35 34.39 -18.54 14.24
N LYS A 36 34.15 -19.85 14.41
CA LYS A 36 34.53 -20.93 13.46
C LYS A 36 33.61 -22.17 13.66
N PRO A 37 33.59 -23.16 12.75
CA PRO A 37 32.35 -23.44 12.03
C PRO A 37 31.80 -24.87 12.24
N ILE A 38 30.64 -25.13 11.60
CA ILE A 38 30.03 -26.45 11.46
C ILE A 38 30.81 -27.28 10.44
N ASN A 39 31.02 -28.57 10.74
CA ASN A 39 31.28 -29.62 9.75
C ASN A 39 30.87 -30.98 10.34
N GLU A 40 30.22 -31.81 9.54
CA GLU A 40 29.92 -33.23 9.82
C GLU A 40 31.03 -34.15 9.23
N PRO A 41 30.93 -35.49 9.32
CA PRO A 41 30.67 -36.31 10.52
C PRO A 41 31.72 -37.44 10.67
N GLU A 42 31.81 -38.12 11.83
CA GLU A 42 31.99 -39.59 11.86
C GLU A 42 31.94 -40.25 13.26
N LYS A 43 31.58 -41.54 13.23
CA LYS A 43 31.93 -42.65 14.15
C LYS A 43 31.43 -42.60 15.61
N ALA A 44 31.17 -43.81 16.11
CA ALA A 44 30.72 -44.11 17.46
C ALA A 44 31.85 -44.78 18.27
N GLU A 45 31.74 -44.77 19.61
CA GLU A 45 31.89 -46.00 20.41
C GLU A 45 31.46 -45.87 21.88
N THR A 46 30.85 -46.94 22.38
CA THR A 46 30.79 -47.47 23.77
C THR A 46 30.37 -46.63 25.01
N ALA A 47 29.45 -47.27 25.76
CA ALA A 47 29.41 -47.41 27.23
C ALA A 47 29.03 -46.24 28.16
N GLY A 48 28.49 -46.60 29.34
CA GLY A 48 28.27 -45.68 30.47
C GLY A 48 26.92 -45.78 31.19
N SER A 49 26.61 -46.89 31.87
CA SER A 49 25.41 -46.98 32.73
C SER A 49 25.58 -46.18 34.03
N GLY A 50 24.64 -45.30 34.37
CA GLY A 50 24.72 -44.46 35.57
C GLY A 50 23.37 -44.26 36.28
N ARG A 51 23.06 -45.10 37.29
CA ARG A 51 21.92 -44.88 38.19
C ARG A 51 22.14 -43.63 39.06
N ARG A 52 21.12 -42.79 39.20
CA ARG A 52 20.86 -42.00 40.42
C ARG A 52 19.42 -42.24 40.85
N GLY A 53 19.20 -42.42 42.15
CA GLY A 53 17.88 -42.63 42.74
C GLY A 53 17.40 -41.42 43.52
N ALA A 54 16.15 -41.49 43.99
CA ALA A 54 15.61 -40.66 45.04
C ALA A 54 15.19 -41.58 46.21
N ALA A 55 15.36 -41.11 47.44
CA ALA A 55 15.02 -41.89 48.64
C ALA A 55 13.71 -41.39 49.26
N VAL A 56 12.89 -42.31 49.74
CA VAL A 56 11.83 -42.04 50.73
C VAL A 56 11.98 -43.06 51.84
N SER A 57 11.99 -42.58 53.09
CA SER A 57 12.11 -43.38 54.29
C SER A 57 10.75 -43.84 54.80
N ASN A 58 10.68 -45.05 55.38
CA ASN A 58 9.82 -45.27 56.54
C ASN A 58 10.38 -46.36 57.44
N THR A 59 10.17 -46.19 58.75
CA THR A 59 10.74 -47.03 59.81
C THR A 59 9.67 -47.84 60.52
N ALA A 60 9.93 -49.12 60.78
CA ALA A 60 9.15 -49.95 61.69
C ALA A 60 10.09 -50.67 62.68
N THR A 61 9.77 -50.59 63.98
CA THR A 61 10.56 -51.19 65.07
C THR A 61 10.09 -52.62 65.39
N PRO A 62 10.99 -53.54 65.75
CA PRO A 62 10.60 -54.85 66.27
C PRO A 62 10.09 -54.73 67.71
N ALA A 63 9.00 -55.43 68.03
CA ALA A 63 8.43 -55.46 69.37
C ALA A 63 9.20 -56.42 70.31
N GLN A 64 9.17 -56.13 71.62
CA GLN A 64 9.83 -56.92 72.65
C GLN A 64 9.03 -58.17 73.02
N ALA A 65 9.71 -59.30 73.23
CA ALA A 65 9.09 -60.50 73.79
C ALA A 65 9.03 -60.41 75.33
N THR A 66 7.83 -60.47 75.91
CA THR A 66 7.61 -60.58 77.35
C THR A 66 7.70 -62.04 77.82
N PRO A 67 8.33 -62.34 78.97
CA PRO A 67 8.39 -63.70 79.51
C PRO A 67 7.02 -64.15 80.04
N ALA A 68 6.71 -65.45 79.87
CA ALA A 68 5.53 -66.05 80.48
C ALA A 68 5.73 -66.22 82.01
N PRO A 69 4.69 -66.05 82.84
CA PRO A 69 4.80 -66.10 84.29
C PRO A 69 4.94 -67.54 84.82
N SER A 70 5.75 -67.71 85.86
CA SER A 70 5.85 -68.95 86.63
C SER A 70 4.71 -69.06 87.66
N ALA A 71 3.92 -70.14 87.59
CA ALA A 71 2.88 -70.50 88.55
C ALA A 71 2.73 -72.04 88.61
N PRO A 72 2.20 -72.63 89.70
CA PRO A 72 3.00 -72.75 90.91
C PRO A 72 3.04 -74.15 91.55
N ALA A 73 4.11 -74.40 92.29
CA ALA A 73 4.26 -75.18 93.53
C ALA A 73 3.37 -76.42 93.82
N VAL A 74 4.05 -77.48 94.29
CA VAL A 74 3.49 -78.72 94.88
C VAL A 74 2.75 -79.61 93.89
N GLU A 75 3.54 -80.18 92.98
CA GLU A 75 3.15 -81.42 92.31
C GLU A 75 3.11 -82.56 93.33
N GLU A 76 1.92 -83.08 93.65
CA GLU A 76 1.80 -84.29 94.48
C GLU A 76 2.32 -85.51 93.71
N SER A 77 3.62 -85.78 93.86
CA SER A 77 4.28 -87.03 93.50
C SER A 77 3.52 -88.23 94.07
N TRP A 78 3.71 -89.41 93.47
CA TRP A 78 3.31 -90.69 94.08
C TRP A 78 3.72 -90.79 95.56
N GLU A 79 4.92 -90.31 95.88
CA GLU A 79 5.51 -90.28 97.23
C GLU A 79 4.84 -89.29 98.20
N SER A 80 4.00 -88.40 97.67
CA SER A 80 3.18 -87.43 98.43
C SER A 80 1.73 -87.92 98.59
N ILE A 81 1.20 -88.65 97.59
CA ILE A 81 -0.14 -89.24 97.64
C ILE A 81 -0.15 -90.54 98.48
N SER A 82 0.99 -91.25 98.56
CA SER A 82 1.17 -92.47 99.36
C SER A 82 1.88 -92.19 100.69
N GLU A 83 1.15 -92.34 101.80
CA GLU A 83 1.73 -92.41 103.16
C GLU A 83 2.68 -93.62 103.33
N ALA A 84 2.56 -94.64 102.47
CA ALA A 84 3.38 -95.84 102.48
C ALA A 84 4.54 -95.70 101.47
N ARG A 85 5.68 -95.20 101.95
CA ARG A 85 6.90 -94.97 101.14
C ARG A 85 7.58 -96.23 100.59
N GLU A 86 7.13 -97.42 100.97
CA GLU A 86 7.74 -98.70 100.61
C GLU A 86 7.14 -99.33 99.34
N TRP A 87 6.13 -98.72 98.73
CA TRP A 87 5.34 -99.31 97.63
C TRP A 87 5.30 -98.37 96.41
N THR A 88 5.66 -98.85 95.23
CA THR A 88 5.44 -98.13 93.95
C THR A 88 4.03 -98.40 93.38
N PRO A 89 3.58 -97.67 92.34
CA PRO A 89 2.33 -97.97 91.64
C PRO A 89 2.27 -99.39 91.07
N GLU A 90 3.41 -99.95 90.66
CA GLU A 90 3.51 -101.29 90.10
C GLU A 90 3.50 -102.37 91.21
N ASP A 91 4.11 -102.10 92.37
CA ASP A 91 4.00 -102.98 93.55
C ASP A 91 2.53 -103.08 94.01
N CYS A 92 1.81 -101.94 94.04
CA CYS A 92 0.39 -101.90 94.40
C CYS A 92 -0.49 -102.85 93.58
N LEU A 93 -0.15 -103.05 92.31
CA LEU A 93 -0.90 -103.91 91.37
C LEU A 93 -0.45 -105.37 91.42
N ASN A 94 0.81 -105.64 91.76
CA ASN A 94 1.40 -106.97 91.68
C ASN A 94 1.51 -107.71 93.02
N HIS A 95 1.37 -107.01 94.16
CA HIS A 95 1.50 -107.62 95.50
C HIS A 95 0.41 -108.67 95.80
N LYS A 96 0.81 -109.81 96.37
CA LYS A 96 -0.09 -110.92 96.74
C LYS A 96 -0.08 -111.17 98.24
N VAL A 97 -1.19 -110.90 98.91
CA VAL A 97 -1.36 -111.15 100.36
C VAL A 97 -1.22 -112.64 100.67
N ALA A 98 -0.17 -113.02 101.40
CA ALA A 98 0.09 -114.39 101.82
C ALA A 98 -0.19 -114.58 103.33
N VAL A 99 -1.33 -115.17 103.67
CA VAL A 99 -1.80 -115.33 105.06
C VAL A 99 -1.42 -116.71 105.63
N LYS A 100 -0.78 -116.77 106.80
CA LYS A 100 -0.46 -118.05 107.45
C LYS A 100 -1.49 -118.41 108.52
N LYS A 101 -1.92 -119.67 108.52
CA LYS A 101 -3.15 -120.18 109.18
C LYS A 101 -3.14 -120.22 110.72
N LYS A 102 -2.29 -119.41 111.39
CA LYS A 102 -2.19 -119.25 112.85
C LYS A 102 -1.85 -117.81 113.30
N GLU A 103 -1.87 -116.83 112.41
CA GLU A 103 -1.71 -115.41 112.78
C GLU A 103 -2.99 -114.87 113.43
N LYS A 104 -2.85 -113.91 114.37
CA LYS A 104 -3.99 -113.34 115.11
C LYS A 104 -4.71 -112.30 114.26
N ASP A 105 -6.04 -112.28 114.38
CA ASP A 105 -6.99 -111.52 113.56
C ASP A 105 -6.67 -110.01 113.42
N GLN A 106 -6.01 -109.42 114.41
CA GLN A 106 -5.57 -108.02 114.39
C GLN A 106 -4.49 -107.73 113.34
N VAL A 107 -3.45 -108.56 113.23
CA VAL A 107 -2.32 -108.35 112.31
C VAL A 107 -2.81 -108.36 110.86
N LEU A 108 -3.70 -109.30 110.55
CA LEU A 108 -4.28 -109.46 109.21
C LEU A 108 -5.10 -108.24 108.78
N ARG A 109 -5.86 -107.64 109.72
CA ARG A 109 -6.61 -106.39 109.47
C ARG A 109 -5.68 -105.22 109.18
N GLU A 110 -4.54 -105.12 109.87
CA GLU A 110 -3.55 -104.07 109.62
C GLU A 110 -2.90 -104.21 108.24
N THR A 111 -2.53 -105.42 107.81
CA THR A 111 -1.95 -105.64 106.46
C THR A 111 -2.94 -105.29 105.35
N PHE A 112 -4.19 -105.75 105.45
CA PHE A 112 -5.24 -105.39 104.48
C PHE A 112 -5.56 -103.90 104.49
N MET A 113 -5.55 -103.23 105.66
CA MET A 113 -5.75 -101.78 105.73
C MET A 113 -4.61 -101.00 105.07
N GLN A 114 -3.36 -101.45 105.15
CA GLN A 114 -2.24 -100.86 104.40
C GLN A 114 -2.45 -101.00 102.89
N HIS A 115 -2.84 -102.19 102.40
CA HIS A 115 -3.14 -102.42 100.98
C HIS A 115 -4.29 -101.52 100.47
N ILE A 116 -5.36 -101.37 101.28
CA ILE A 116 -6.50 -100.50 100.94
C ILE A 116 -6.09 -99.03 100.88
N ARG A 117 -5.13 -98.58 101.71
CA ARG A 117 -4.55 -97.22 101.58
C ARG A 117 -3.73 -97.08 100.30
N ALA A 118 -2.87 -98.04 99.99
CA ALA A 118 -2.01 -98.03 98.80
C ALA A 118 -2.84 -98.02 97.50
N LEU A 119 -3.86 -98.89 97.39
CA LEU A 119 -4.77 -98.91 96.24
C LEU A 119 -5.63 -97.63 96.12
N ARG A 120 -6.00 -97.00 97.24
CA ARG A 120 -6.66 -95.68 97.23
C ARG A 120 -5.71 -94.55 96.81
N ALA A 121 -4.43 -94.62 97.16
CA ALA A 121 -3.43 -93.69 96.63
C ALA A 121 -3.27 -93.88 95.12
N LEU A 122 -3.22 -95.13 94.63
CA LEU A 122 -3.14 -95.45 93.20
C LEU A 122 -4.34 -94.90 92.42
N GLY A 123 -5.56 -95.07 92.94
CA GLY A 123 -6.76 -94.49 92.36
C GLY A 123 -6.73 -92.95 92.27
N ARG A 124 -6.20 -92.26 93.29
CA ARG A 124 -6.00 -90.81 93.26
C ARG A 124 -4.95 -90.38 92.24
N HIS A 125 -3.80 -91.06 92.22
CA HIS A 125 -2.69 -90.74 91.30
C HIS A 125 -3.10 -90.92 89.83
N LEU A 126 -3.79 -92.03 89.50
CA LEU A 126 -4.29 -92.28 88.14
C LEU A 126 -5.37 -91.26 87.73
N LEU A 127 -6.25 -90.86 88.64
CA LEU A 127 -7.26 -89.82 88.37
C LEU A 127 -6.60 -88.44 88.16
N ALA A 128 -5.62 -88.07 88.96
CA ALA A 128 -4.85 -86.84 88.79
C ALA A 128 -4.08 -86.83 87.45
N SER A 129 -3.44 -87.95 87.09
CA SER A 129 -2.75 -88.12 85.81
C SER A 129 -3.70 -88.03 84.61
N LYS A 130 -4.90 -88.63 84.70
CA LYS A 130 -5.95 -88.49 83.68
C LYS A 130 -6.37 -87.02 83.51
N ASN A 131 -6.69 -86.33 84.60
CA ASN A 131 -7.15 -84.95 84.54
C ASN A 131 -6.11 -84.03 83.90
N ARG A 132 -4.82 -84.19 84.24
CA ARG A 132 -3.71 -83.46 83.58
C ARG A 132 -3.65 -83.72 82.07
N PHE A 133 -3.80 -84.97 81.65
CA PHE A 133 -3.80 -85.31 80.21
C PHE A 133 -4.99 -84.68 79.46
N GLU A 134 -6.15 -84.56 80.12
CA GLU A 134 -7.32 -83.87 79.59
C GLU A 134 -7.09 -82.34 79.52
N GLU A 135 -6.48 -81.74 80.54
CA GLU A 135 -6.07 -80.32 80.55
C GLU A 135 -5.02 -80.01 79.47
N ASP A 136 -3.97 -80.83 79.34
CA ASP A 136 -2.94 -80.72 78.29
C ASP A 136 -3.57 -80.83 76.90
N CYS A 137 -4.49 -81.79 76.70
CA CYS A 137 -5.23 -81.91 75.44
C CYS A 137 -6.05 -80.64 75.13
N GLU A 138 -6.70 -80.04 76.11
CA GLU A 138 -7.48 -78.81 75.90
C GLU A 138 -6.58 -77.60 75.59
N VAL A 139 -5.44 -77.49 76.26
CA VAL A 139 -4.40 -76.48 75.96
C VAL A 139 -3.83 -76.66 74.55
N GLN A 140 -3.62 -77.88 74.08
CA GLN A 140 -3.14 -78.12 72.71
C GLN A 140 -4.22 -77.84 71.65
N LYS A 141 -5.51 -78.14 71.91
CA LYS A 141 -6.63 -77.71 71.04
C LYS A 141 -6.68 -76.19 70.90
N GLN A 142 -6.54 -75.45 72.01
CA GLN A 142 -6.55 -73.98 71.99
C GLN A 142 -5.35 -73.40 71.21
N LYS A 143 -4.16 -74.00 71.34
CA LYS A 143 -2.98 -73.64 70.53
C LYS A 143 -3.19 -73.90 69.04
N LEU A 144 -3.78 -75.05 68.69
CA LEU A 144 -4.10 -75.39 67.30
C LEU A 144 -5.09 -74.38 66.70
N ALA A 145 -6.20 -74.11 67.39
CA ALA A 145 -7.21 -73.16 66.93
C ALA A 145 -6.65 -71.73 66.75
N THR A 146 -5.75 -71.27 67.63
CA THR A 146 -5.09 -69.96 67.46
C THR A 146 -4.10 -69.93 66.29
N ALA A 147 -3.40 -71.05 66.02
CA ALA A 147 -2.53 -71.17 64.84
C ALA A 147 -3.31 -71.21 63.52
N GLU A 148 -4.42 -71.96 63.46
CA GLU A 148 -5.33 -71.99 62.31
C GLU A 148 -5.93 -70.61 62.01
N GLN A 149 -6.34 -69.88 63.06
CA GLN A 149 -6.86 -68.51 62.91
C GLN A 149 -5.78 -67.53 62.40
N GLN A 150 -4.54 -67.66 62.86
CA GLN A 150 -3.40 -66.87 62.35
C GLN A 150 -3.07 -67.21 60.89
N GLU A 151 -3.14 -68.47 60.48
CA GLU A 151 -2.93 -68.87 59.09
C GLU A 151 -4.00 -68.27 58.16
N VAL A 152 -5.28 -68.32 58.57
CA VAL A 152 -6.38 -67.70 57.80
C VAL A 152 -6.19 -66.20 57.66
N GLN A 153 -5.79 -65.49 58.73
CA GLN A 153 -5.49 -64.06 58.69
C GLN A 153 -4.34 -63.75 57.71
N MET A 154 -3.21 -64.45 57.83
CA MET A 154 -2.06 -64.30 56.95
C MET A 154 -2.40 -64.53 55.47
N ARG A 155 -3.24 -65.53 55.18
CA ARG A 155 -3.72 -65.80 53.81
C ARG A 155 -4.61 -64.67 53.26
N GLN A 156 -5.47 -64.07 54.09
CA GLN A 156 -6.29 -62.92 53.68
C GLN A 156 -5.45 -61.67 53.40
N GLU A 157 -4.48 -61.35 54.26
CA GLU A 157 -3.56 -60.23 54.06
C GLU A 157 -2.70 -60.41 52.80
N HIS A 158 -2.21 -61.63 52.56
CA HIS A 158 -1.49 -61.95 51.32
C HIS A 158 -2.36 -61.79 50.08
N GLN A 159 -3.61 -62.26 50.09
CA GLN A 159 -4.54 -62.12 48.96
C GLN A 159 -4.85 -60.65 48.65
N GLN A 160 -4.98 -59.79 49.67
CA GLN A 160 -5.15 -58.34 49.49
C GLN A 160 -3.90 -57.70 48.88
N ALA A 161 -2.69 -58.08 49.34
CA ALA A 161 -1.44 -57.60 48.79
C ALA A 161 -1.23 -57.99 47.32
N VAL A 162 -1.58 -59.23 46.94
CA VAL A 162 -1.56 -59.70 45.55
C VAL A 162 -2.49 -58.86 44.67
N SER A 163 -3.75 -58.65 45.10
CA SER A 163 -4.71 -57.87 44.32
C SER A 163 -4.29 -56.40 44.14
N ALA A 164 -3.65 -55.80 45.15
CA ALA A 164 -3.08 -54.45 45.04
C ALA A 164 -1.91 -54.38 44.03
N LEU A 165 -1.05 -55.41 43.98
CA LEU A 165 0.03 -55.51 43.00
C LEU A 165 -0.50 -55.75 41.58
N GLU A 166 -1.49 -56.63 41.40
CA GLU A 166 -2.15 -56.87 40.10
C GLU A 166 -2.74 -55.58 39.53
N LYS A 167 -3.44 -54.79 40.36
CA LYS A 167 -3.93 -53.47 39.95
C LYS A 167 -2.79 -52.53 39.54
N THR A 168 -1.74 -52.44 40.35
CA THR A 168 -0.57 -51.58 40.05
C THR A 168 0.12 -51.98 38.75
N ILE A 169 0.14 -53.27 38.41
CA ILE A 169 0.65 -53.78 37.13
C ILE A 169 -0.24 -53.35 35.97
N ALA A 170 -1.58 -53.39 36.11
CA ALA A 170 -2.50 -52.91 35.09
C ALA A 170 -2.36 -51.39 34.87
N ASP A 171 -2.37 -50.59 35.94
CA ASP A 171 -2.17 -49.13 35.89
C ASP A 171 -0.85 -48.77 35.16
N HIS A 172 0.21 -49.58 35.32
CA HIS A 172 1.48 -49.43 34.61
C HIS A 172 1.48 -49.96 33.16
N GLN A 173 0.62 -50.90 32.80
CA GLN A 173 0.48 -51.37 31.42
C GLN A 173 -0.23 -50.33 30.55
N ASP A 174 -1.30 -49.71 31.06
CA ASP A 174 -2.04 -48.65 30.37
C ASP A 174 -1.16 -47.41 30.14
N ALA A 175 -0.42 -46.96 31.16
CA ALA A 175 0.55 -45.86 31.01
C ALA A 175 1.65 -46.17 29.97
N ASN A 176 2.06 -47.44 29.81
CA ASN A 176 2.98 -47.86 28.76
C ASN A 176 2.34 -47.88 27.36
N ALA A 177 1.03 -48.10 27.26
CA ALA A 177 0.30 -48.01 25.99
C ALA A 177 0.17 -46.54 25.55
N GLU A 178 -0.18 -45.63 26.46
CA GLU A 178 -0.24 -44.19 26.18
C GLU A 178 1.12 -43.63 25.71
N LEU A 179 2.21 -43.96 26.41
CA LEU A 179 3.56 -43.51 26.04
C LEU A 179 4.00 -44.02 24.65
N LYS A 180 3.60 -45.25 24.28
CA LYS A 180 3.84 -45.79 22.92
C LYS A 180 3.02 -45.05 21.86
N GLY A 181 1.77 -44.72 22.16
CA GLY A 181 0.92 -43.89 21.28
C GLY A 181 1.50 -42.50 21.04
N LEU A 182 1.96 -41.85 22.11
CA LEU A 182 2.63 -40.54 22.04
C LEU A 182 3.93 -40.60 21.22
N ALA A 183 4.76 -41.63 21.41
CA ALA A 183 5.99 -41.81 20.64
C ALA A 183 5.71 -42.03 19.14
N ALA A 184 4.70 -42.83 18.79
CA ALA A 184 4.29 -43.03 17.40
C ALA A 184 3.75 -41.73 16.77
N GLY A 185 2.97 -40.94 17.51
CA GLY A 185 2.51 -39.61 17.07
C GLY A 185 3.66 -38.63 16.84
N GLN A 186 4.67 -38.62 17.72
CA GLN A 186 5.87 -37.81 17.54
C GLN A 186 6.67 -38.23 16.30
N GLN A 187 6.86 -39.53 16.06
CA GLN A 187 7.56 -40.02 14.87
C GLN A 187 6.84 -39.64 13.58
N SER A 188 5.50 -39.69 13.56
CA SER A 188 4.70 -39.23 12.41
C SER A 188 4.86 -37.72 12.18
N CYS A 189 4.85 -36.91 13.24
CA CYS A 189 5.08 -35.47 13.16
C CYS A 189 6.48 -35.13 12.60
N ILE A 190 7.53 -35.82 13.03
CA ILE A 190 8.90 -35.64 12.51
C ILE A 190 8.94 -35.90 11.01
N SER A 191 8.39 -37.03 10.53
CA SER A 191 8.39 -37.36 9.10
C SER A 191 7.63 -36.34 8.23
N GLN A 192 6.57 -35.72 8.77
CA GLN A 192 5.83 -34.64 8.08
C GLN A 192 6.65 -33.35 8.01
N LEU A 193 7.40 -33.01 9.06
CA LEU A 193 8.29 -31.85 9.09
C LEU A 193 9.49 -32.01 8.15
N GLU A 194 10.03 -33.23 8.01
CA GLU A 194 11.10 -33.54 7.06
C GLU A 194 10.61 -33.40 5.60
N ALA A 195 9.46 -33.98 5.26
CA ALA A 195 8.87 -33.82 3.93
C ALA A 195 8.54 -32.34 3.60
N ALA A 196 8.07 -31.57 4.59
CA ALA A 196 7.82 -30.13 4.44
C ALA A 196 9.11 -29.32 4.24
N ARG A 197 10.19 -29.64 4.97
CA ARG A 197 11.53 -29.03 4.80
C ARG A 197 12.04 -29.25 3.38
N ASP A 198 11.97 -30.48 2.89
CA ASP A 198 12.55 -30.85 1.60
C ASP A 198 11.76 -30.23 0.42
N THR A 199 10.42 -30.17 0.56
CA THR A 199 9.55 -29.41 -0.36
C THR A 199 9.90 -27.91 -0.37
N MET A 200 10.17 -27.32 0.80
CA MET A 200 10.57 -25.92 0.90
C MET A 200 11.96 -25.66 0.31
N GLN A 201 12.91 -26.59 0.43
CA GLN A 201 14.22 -26.49 -0.23
C GLN A 201 14.10 -26.55 -1.77
N ALA A 202 13.28 -27.45 -2.32
CA ALA A 202 13.01 -27.51 -3.76
C ALA A 202 12.35 -26.21 -4.28
N THR A 203 11.43 -25.64 -3.50
CA THR A 203 10.80 -24.34 -3.79
C THR A 203 11.82 -23.21 -3.80
N LEU A 204 12.71 -23.15 -2.79
CA LEU A 204 13.78 -22.14 -2.72
C LEU A 204 14.77 -22.23 -3.90
N ALA A 205 15.12 -23.45 -4.35
CA ALA A 205 15.95 -23.64 -5.53
C ALA A 205 15.28 -23.14 -6.82
N THR A 206 13.98 -23.41 -6.97
CA THR A 206 13.17 -22.94 -8.11
C THR A 206 13.08 -21.40 -8.13
N ASN A 207 12.81 -20.79 -6.98
CA ASN A 207 12.71 -19.33 -6.84
C ASN A 207 14.07 -18.64 -7.09
N ALA A 208 15.19 -19.28 -6.73
CA ALA A 208 16.53 -18.77 -7.04
C ALA A 208 16.79 -18.74 -8.55
N ALA A 209 16.45 -19.81 -9.27
CA ALA A 209 16.59 -19.86 -10.73
C ALA A 209 15.70 -18.83 -11.45
N GLN A 210 14.45 -18.65 -10.99
CA GLN A 210 13.54 -17.63 -11.51
C GLN A 210 14.05 -16.20 -11.26
N ARG A 211 14.57 -15.93 -10.05
CA ARG A 211 15.19 -14.63 -9.73
C ARG A 211 16.36 -14.32 -10.68
N ASP A 212 17.19 -15.32 -10.97
CA ASP A 212 18.39 -15.11 -11.77
C ASP A 212 18.06 -14.88 -13.25
N ASP A 213 17.03 -15.55 -13.80
CA ASP A 213 16.48 -15.21 -15.12
C ASP A 213 15.85 -13.80 -15.15
N LEU A 214 15.09 -13.41 -14.12
CA LEU A 214 14.51 -12.06 -14.01
C LEU A 214 15.58 -10.95 -13.94
N LEU A 215 16.70 -11.19 -13.27
CA LEU A 215 17.85 -10.28 -13.27
C LEU A 215 18.48 -10.17 -14.66
N ASP A 216 18.57 -11.28 -15.40
CA ASP A 216 19.10 -11.32 -16.76
C ASP A 216 18.16 -10.63 -17.77
N GLN A 217 16.84 -10.72 -17.56
CA GLN A 217 15.83 -9.92 -18.29
C GLN A 217 15.92 -8.43 -17.93
N GLN A 218 16.07 -8.09 -16.65
CA GLN A 218 16.22 -6.71 -16.18
C GLN A 218 17.47 -6.03 -16.78
N ALA A 219 18.59 -6.76 -16.89
CA ALA A 219 19.81 -6.27 -17.53
C ALA A 219 19.58 -5.94 -19.02
N LYS A 220 18.91 -6.83 -19.77
CA LYS A 220 18.57 -6.63 -21.19
C LYS A 220 17.64 -5.43 -21.38
N ALA A 221 16.62 -5.29 -20.55
CA ALA A 221 15.70 -4.14 -20.58
C ALA A 221 16.43 -2.82 -20.24
N THR A 222 17.35 -2.84 -19.27
CA THR A 222 18.15 -1.66 -18.88
C THR A 222 19.04 -1.19 -20.04
N GLN A 223 19.67 -2.12 -20.78
CA GLN A 223 20.45 -1.76 -21.97
C GLN A 223 19.56 -1.15 -23.07
N GLN A 224 18.40 -1.73 -23.36
CA GLN A 224 17.45 -1.19 -24.34
C GLN A 224 16.97 0.22 -23.98
N ILE A 225 16.77 0.51 -22.69
CA ILE A 225 16.44 1.86 -22.21
C ILE A 225 17.60 2.84 -22.46
N ALA A 226 18.85 2.44 -22.22
CA ALA A 226 20.02 3.28 -22.50
C ALA A 226 20.17 3.57 -24.01
N ASP A 227 20.01 2.55 -24.87
CA ASP A 227 20.07 2.68 -26.32
C ASP A 227 18.98 3.64 -26.85
N LEU A 228 17.75 3.52 -26.33
CA LEU A 228 16.64 4.42 -26.67
C LEU A 228 16.86 5.85 -26.15
N GLN A 229 17.43 6.03 -24.95
CA GLN A 229 17.79 7.35 -24.44
C GLN A 229 18.84 8.04 -25.32
N GLN A 230 19.82 7.30 -25.84
CA GLN A 230 20.80 7.83 -26.79
C GLN A 230 20.13 8.23 -28.12
N GLN A 231 19.20 7.43 -28.64
CA GLN A 231 18.43 7.79 -29.84
C GLN A 231 17.61 9.07 -29.62
N VAL A 232 16.90 9.20 -28.49
CA VAL A 232 16.15 10.41 -28.13
C VAL A 232 17.06 11.64 -28.03
N ALA A 233 18.25 11.51 -27.44
CA ALA A 233 19.23 12.61 -27.37
C ALA A 233 19.62 13.11 -28.78
N THR A 234 19.98 12.21 -29.70
CA THR A 234 20.33 12.61 -31.08
C THR A 234 19.17 13.25 -31.85
N GLN A 235 17.93 12.81 -31.61
CA GLN A 235 16.73 13.44 -32.19
C GLN A 235 16.48 14.85 -31.63
N VAL A 236 16.75 15.06 -30.34
CA VAL A 236 16.66 16.40 -29.72
C VAL A 236 17.72 17.34 -30.29
N GLU A 237 18.96 16.90 -30.48
CA GLU A 237 20.02 17.69 -31.12
C GLU A 237 19.67 18.06 -32.57
N LEU A 238 19.19 17.08 -33.35
CA LEU A 238 18.73 17.31 -34.73
C LEU A 238 17.57 18.32 -34.79
N HIS A 239 16.61 18.22 -33.86
CA HIS A 239 15.49 19.16 -33.78
C HIS A 239 15.96 20.57 -33.38
N GLN A 240 16.89 20.71 -32.43
CA GLN A 240 17.50 22.01 -32.10
C GLN A 240 18.25 22.62 -33.30
N HIS A 241 18.94 21.82 -34.10
CA HIS A 241 19.60 22.28 -35.32
C HIS A 241 18.57 22.77 -36.36
N ALA A 242 17.48 22.02 -36.57
CA ALA A 242 16.39 22.42 -37.45
C ALA A 242 15.69 23.71 -36.98
N GLN A 243 15.48 23.90 -35.67
CA GLN A 243 14.94 25.14 -35.11
C GLN A 243 15.86 26.34 -35.37
N LYS A 244 17.18 26.20 -35.15
CA LYS A 244 18.17 27.25 -35.43
C LYS A 244 18.19 27.63 -36.92
N TYR A 245 18.13 26.65 -37.81
CA TYR A 245 18.09 26.88 -39.25
C TYR A 245 16.79 27.58 -39.70
N ASN A 246 15.64 27.19 -39.15
CA ASN A 246 14.37 27.87 -39.41
C ASN A 246 14.36 29.33 -38.91
N ALA A 247 14.97 29.62 -37.76
CA ALA A 247 15.12 30.99 -37.27
C ALA A 247 15.99 31.85 -38.21
N GLN A 248 17.09 31.30 -38.71
CA GLN A 248 17.95 31.97 -39.72
C GLN A 248 17.21 32.22 -41.04
N LEU A 249 16.39 31.27 -41.51
CA LEU A 249 15.52 31.47 -42.68
C LEU A 249 14.47 32.56 -42.45
N GLN A 250 13.88 32.66 -41.25
CA GLN A 250 12.95 33.74 -40.92
C GLN A 250 13.64 35.11 -40.92
N GLU A 251 14.83 35.22 -40.33
CA GLU A 251 15.62 36.46 -40.34
C GLU A 251 16.01 36.89 -41.78
N TYR A 252 16.41 35.92 -42.62
CA TYR A 252 16.76 36.16 -44.02
C TYR A 252 15.55 36.59 -44.86
N ASN A 253 14.40 35.93 -44.68
CA ASN A 253 13.14 36.33 -45.33
C ASN A 253 12.68 37.73 -44.90
N GLY A 254 12.88 38.11 -43.63
CA GLY A 254 12.61 39.47 -43.15
C GLY A 254 13.46 40.53 -43.86
N LYS A 255 14.78 40.27 -44.01
CA LYS A 255 15.69 41.16 -44.76
C LYS A 255 15.28 41.30 -46.22
N LEU A 256 14.93 40.19 -46.88
CA LEU A 256 14.41 40.21 -48.27
C LEU A 256 13.12 41.04 -48.40
N GLN A 257 12.20 40.96 -47.42
CA GLN A 257 10.98 41.77 -47.43
C GLN A 257 11.26 43.26 -47.22
N ASP A 258 12.20 43.62 -46.33
CA ASP A 258 12.61 45.01 -46.13
C ASP A 258 13.35 45.60 -47.34
N ASP A 259 14.20 44.82 -48.02
CA ASP A 259 14.91 45.28 -49.21
C ASP A 259 13.97 45.39 -50.43
N LEU A 260 13.00 44.47 -50.57
CA LEU A 260 11.91 44.59 -51.55
C LEU A 260 11.07 45.84 -51.30
N ARG A 261 10.78 46.17 -50.03
CA ARG A 261 10.06 47.38 -49.64
C ARG A 261 10.82 48.66 -50.01
N LYS A 262 12.11 48.75 -49.64
CA LYS A 262 12.98 49.89 -50.02
C LYS A 262 13.06 50.06 -51.53
N SER A 263 13.14 48.96 -52.29
CA SER A 263 13.16 48.99 -53.75
C SER A 263 11.84 49.50 -54.33
N ALA A 264 10.69 49.10 -53.77
CA ALA A 264 9.38 49.61 -54.17
C ALA A 264 9.22 51.12 -53.84
N GLU A 265 9.69 51.55 -52.66
CA GLU A 265 9.72 52.97 -52.26
C GLU A 265 10.58 53.81 -53.24
N GLN A 266 11.78 53.32 -53.62
CA GLN A 266 12.64 53.95 -54.64
C GLN A 266 11.97 54.01 -56.03
N VAL A 267 11.29 52.94 -56.44
CA VAL A 267 10.58 52.90 -57.74
C VAL A 267 9.42 53.92 -57.75
N GLN A 268 8.69 54.09 -56.65
CA GLN A 268 7.67 55.15 -56.55
C GLN A 268 8.27 56.55 -56.62
N GLN A 269 9.39 56.80 -55.92
CA GLN A 269 10.07 58.10 -55.98
C GLN A 269 10.54 58.43 -57.41
N LEU A 270 11.21 57.49 -58.09
CA LEU A 270 11.66 57.66 -59.48
C LEU A 270 10.50 57.83 -60.47
N GLN A 271 9.32 57.24 -60.20
CA GLN A 271 8.11 57.49 -61.00
C GLN A 271 7.55 58.89 -60.79
N ALA A 272 7.55 59.40 -59.55
CA ALA A 272 7.12 60.77 -59.23
C ALA A 272 8.07 61.82 -59.83
N GLU A 273 9.38 61.62 -59.71
CA GLU A 273 10.39 62.48 -60.35
C GLU A 273 10.22 62.49 -61.88
N LYS A 274 10.07 61.31 -62.51
CA LYS A 274 9.81 61.19 -63.95
C LYS A 274 8.54 61.91 -64.39
N ALA A 275 7.48 61.92 -63.56
CA ALA A 275 6.26 62.67 -63.85
C ALA A 275 6.52 64.19 -63.85
N GLY A 276 7.18 64.72 -62.82
CA GLY A 276 7.55 66.14 -62.74
C GLY A 276 8.43 66.60 -63.90
N TRP A 277 9.46 65.82 -64.26
CA TRP A 277 10.32 66.11 -65.42
C TRP A 277 9.54 66.08 -66.74
N SER A 278 8.49 65.26 -66.85
CA SER A 278 7.60 65.22 -68.02
C SER A 278 6.68 66.44 -68.10
N GLU A 279 6.18 66.94 -66.97
CA GLU A 279 5.40 68.18 -66.91
C GLU A 279 6.27 69.40 -67.24
N GLU A 280 7.46 69.50 -66.66
CA GLU A 280 8.44 70.56 -66.95
C GLU A 280 8.87 70.54 -68.43
N THR A 281 9.11 69.35 -69.00
CA THR A 281 9.38 69.20 -70.45
C THR A 281 8.20 69.66 -71.30
N SER A 282 6.95 69.44 -70.85
CA SER A 282 5.74 69.91 -71.53
C SER A 282 5.63 71.43 -71.48
N ALA A 283 5.84 72.03 -70.30
CA ALA A 283 5.84 73.49 -70.11
C ALA A 283 6.93 74.17 -70.96
N ASN A 284 8.15 73.62 -70.97
CA ASN A 284 9.25 74.14 -71.78
C ASN A 284 9.01 74.01 -73.30
N ARG A 285 8.31 72.97 -73.76
CA ARG A 285 7.83 72.89 -75.16
C ARG A 285 6.74 73.94 -75.46
N GLY A 286 5.94 74.31 -74.46
CA GLY A 286 4.98 75.40 -74.56
C GLY A 286 5.66 76.77 -74.71
N THR A 287 6.62 77.08 -73.85
CA THR A 287 7.35 78.37 -73.89
C THR A 287 8.19 78.52 -75.17
N ILE A 288 8.86 77.45 -75.62
CA ILE A 288 9.57 77.44 -76.91
C ILE A 288 8.64 77.83 -78.06
N ARG A 289 7.46 77.22 -78.18
CA ARG A 289 6.48 77.57 -79.24
C ARG A 289 6.05 79.04 -79.20
N THR A 290 5.85 79.61 -78.01
CA THR A 290 5.51 81.04 -77.89
C THR A 290 6.67 81.96 -78.27
N LEU A 291 7.92 81.55 -77.99
CA LEU A 291 9.12 82.29 -78.40
C LEU A 291 9.35 82.19 -79.91
N GLU A 292 9.12 81.02 -80.53
CA GLU A 292 9.15 80.82 -81.98
C GLU A 292 8.15 81.75 -82.69
N GLN A 293 6.91 81.83 -82.19
CA GLN A 293 5.88 82.74 -82.72
C GLN A 293 6.26 84.22 -82.57
N GLN A 294 6.85 84.62 -81.44
CA GLN A 294 7.33 85.99 -81.23
C GLN A 294 8.51 86.34 -82.16
N LEU A 295 9.43 85.40 -82.38
CA LEU A 295 10.61 85.58 -83.21
C LEU A 295 10.24 85.70 -84.70
N GLU A 296 9.24 84.94 -85.17
CA GLU A 296 8.73 85.06 -86.54
C GLU A 296 7.96 86.39 -86.77
N ALA A 297 7.18 86.84 -85.78
CA ALA A 297 6.56 88.17 -85.82
C ALA A 297 7.62 89.30 -85.83
N ALA A 298 8.71 89.14 -85.08
CA ALA A 298 9.84 90.08 -85.09
C ALA A 298 10.58 90.10 -86.44
N ARG A 299 10.73 88.95 -87.12
CA ARG A 299 11.30 88.87 -88.47
C ARG A 299 10.47 89.64 -89.50
N GLY A 300 9.15 89.44 -89.54
CA GLY A 300 8.27 90.18 -90.45
C GLY A 300 8.35 91.71 -90.25
N SER A 301 8.50 92.16 -89.00
CA SER A 301 8.75 93.58 -88.67
C SER A 301 10.11 94.07 -89.18
N ALA A 302 11.17 93.25 -89.05
CA ALA A 302 12.52 93.58 -89.53
C ALA A 302 12.62 93.63 -91.07
N GLU A 303 11.90 92.77 -91.79
CA GLU A 303 11.85 92.79 -93.26
C GLU A 303 11.12 94.04 -93.79
N ALA A 304 10.02 94.44 -93.14
CA ALA A 304 9.34 95.70 -93.42
C ALA A 304 10.26 96.93 -93.18
N ALA A 305 11.07 96.90 -92.11
CA ALA A 305 12.05 97.95 -91.84
C ALA A 305 13.17 98.00 -92.89
N ASP A 306 13.64 96.86 -93.41
CA ASP A 306 14.67 96.86 -94.46
C ASP A 306 14.15 97.35 -95.82
N THR A 307 12.91 97.03 -96.19
CA THR A 307 12.29 97.59 -97.41
C THR A 307 12.14 99.11 -97.33
N ALA A 308 11.79 99.67 -96.17
CA ALA A 308 11.80 101.12 -95.94
C ALA A 308 13.22 101.72 -96.05
N ARG A 309 14.23 101.04 -95.45
CA ARG A 309 15.64 101.46 -95.47
C ARG A 309 16.22 101.54 -96.89
N ARG A 310 15.85 100.60 -97.77
CA ARG A 310 16.29 100.60 -99.18
C ARG A 310 15.70 101.77 -99.99
N GLY A 311 14.52 102.28 -99.62
CA GLY A 311 13.95 103.49 -100.23
C GLY A 311 14.79 104.73 -99.92
N VAL A 312 15.07 104.99 -98.63
CA VAL A 312 15.81 106.18 -98.18
C VAL A 312 17.25 106.23 -98.71
N ALA A 313 17.85 105.08 -99.01
CA ALA A 313 19.18 105.01 -99.62
C ALA A 313 19.22 105.62 -101.05
N GLY A 314 18.13 105.53 -101.82
CA GLY A 314 18.08 106.02 -103.20
C GLY A 314 18.11 107.55 -103.32
N ASP A 315 17.53 108.27 -102.35
CA ASP A 315 17.52 109.74 -102.34
C ASP A 315 18.86 110.33 -101.83
N ALA A 316 19.58 109.59 -100.98
CA ALA A 316 20.84 110.04 -100.39
C ALA A 316 21.97 110.21 -101.42
N ASP A 317 22.04 109.35 -102.43
CA ASP A 317 23.11 109.41 -103.45
C ASP A 317 22.84 110.46 -104.55
N ARG A 318 21.59 110.93 -104.72
CA ARG A 318 21.30 112.08 -105.58
C ARG A 318 21.92 113.38 -105.04
N LEU A 319 21.93 113.56 -103.72
CA LEU A 319 22.45 114.77 -103.06
C LEU A 319 23.98 114.79 -102.89
N ARG A 320 24.67 113.67 -103.12
CA ARG A 320 26.14 113.60 -103.01
C ARG A 320 26.89 114.20 -104.20
N VAL A 321 26.24 114.37 -105.36
CA VAL A 321 26.89 114.87 -106.58
C VAL A 321 27.12 116.39 -106.53
N GLU A 322 26.25 117.16 -105.89
CA GLU A 322 26.38 118.63 -105.81
C GLU A 322 27.35 119.11 -104.73
N LEU A 323 27.60 118.32 -103.68
CA LEU A 323 28.41 118.76 -102.52
C LEU A 323 29.93 118.79 -102.79
N VAL A 324 30.39 118.24 -103.91
CA VAL A 324 31.83 118.10 -104.23
C VAL A 324 32.49 119.41 -104.66
N SER A 325 31.73 120.46 -105.00
CA SER A 325 32.29 121.67 -105.64
C SER A 325 32.68 122.83 -104.70
N THR A 326 32.57 122.70 -103.36
CA THR A 326 32.55 123.89 -102.47
C THR A 326 33.60 124.01 -101.36
N THR A 327 34.27 122.94 -100.90
CA THR A 327 35.17 123.04 -99.71
C THR A 327 36.46 122.23 -99.81
N THR A 328 37.37 122.64 -100.70
CA THR A 328 38.81 122.57 -100.44
C THR A 328 39.24 123.76 -99.56
N ASN A 329 40.43 123.68 -98.94
CA ASN A 329 41.12 124.75 -98.19
C ASN A 329 40.65 125.02 -96.73
N ARG A 330 41.08 124.19 -95.76
CA ARG A 330 41.42 124.66 -94.38
C ARG A 330 42.24 123.62 -93.59
N ASP A 331 43.46 123.98 -93.19
CA ASP A 331 44.49 123.06 -92.68
C ASP A 331 44.92 123.31 -91.20
N ALA A 332 45.61 122.31 -90.61
CA ALA A 332 46.67 122.37 -89.55
C ALA A 332 46.38 122.62 -88.03
N ALA A 333 47.42 122.33 -87.19
CA ALA A 333 47.63 122.44 -85.70
C ALA A 333 46.96 121.38 -84.76
N VAL A 334 47.57 120.67 -83.78
CA VAL A 334 48.95 120.50 -83.17
C VAL A 334 49.40 121.52 -82.08
N GLU A 335 50.00 121.22 -80.88
CA GLU A 335 49.96 120.07 -79.91
C GLU A 335 50.74 120.36 -78.56
N GLU A 336 50.85 119.36 -77.65
CA GLU A 336 51.89 119.12 -76.57
C GLU A 336 51.88 119.86 -75.17
N GLY A 337 52.37 119.21 -74.09
CA GLY A 337 52.68 119.79 -72.73
C GLY A 337 52.74 118.79 -71.52
N ALA A 338 53.59 118.99 -70.46
CA ALA A 338 53.83 117.97 -69.39
C ALA A 338 54.45 118.38 -67.99
N ARG A 339 54.42 117.43 -67.00
CA ARG A 339 55.36 117.12 -65.82
C ARG A 339 55.23 117.66 -64.33
N LEU A 340 55.28 116.68 -63.37
CA LEU A 340 56.04 116.52 -62.07
C LEU A 340 55.80 117.29 -60.72
N ARG A 341 55.97 116.59 -59.54
CA ARG A 341 56.46 117.04 -58.17
C ARG A 341 56.66 115.87 -57.12
N SER A 342 57.20 116.13 -55.89
CA SER A 342 57.88 115.14 -54.94
C SER A 342 57.99 115.55 -53.40
N GLU A 343 58.79 114.80 -52.56
CA GLU A 343 59.37 115.01 -51.15
C GLU A 343 58.53 114.94 -49.80
N LEU A 344 59.02 114.79 -48.51
CA LEU A 344 60.16 114.04 -47.83
C LEU A 344 60.33 114.13 -46.24
N SER A 345 60.18 113.02 -45.46
CA SER A 345 60.91 112.51 -44.21
C SER A 345 61.13 113.23 -42.80
N ARG A 346 61.41 112.42 -41.71
CA ARG A 346 62.05 112.64 -40.33
C ARG A 346 61.13 112.82 -39.05
N PHE A 347 61.48 112.68 -37.72
CA PHE A 347 62.70 112.35 -36.87
C PHE A 347 62.43 112.03 -35.33
N LYS A 348 63.47 111.63 -34.51
CA LYS A 348 63.67 111.68 -32.98
C LYS A 348 62.90 110.72 -31.99
N GLU A 349 63.21 110.47 -30.66
CA GLU A 349 64.42 110.47 -29.72
C GLU A 349 64.07 110.05 -28.22
N ALA A 350 65.05 109.88 -27.26
CA ALA A 350 64.99 109.90 -25.72
C ALA A 350 65.47 108.66 -24.83
N THR A 351 65.71 108.84 -23.49
CA THR A 351 66.28 107.90 -22.43
C THR A 351 65.90 108.32 -20.95
N GLY A 352 66.19 107.69 -19.75
CA GLY A 352 66.70 106.36 -19.26
C GLY A 352 67.57 106.36 -17.94
N LYS A 353 67.27 105.62 -16.80
CA LYS A 353 68.18 105.39 -15.61
C LYS A 353 67.80 104.32 -14.51
N SER A 354 68.81 103.73 -13.81
CA SER A 354 68.85 102.94 -12.52
C SER A 354 69.05 101.40 -12.58
N VAL A 355 69.79 100.80 -11.60
CA VAL A 355 70.32 99.39 -11.67
C VAL A 355 70.32 98.55 -10.36
N GLU A 356 70.57 99.09 -9.16
CA GLU A 356 70.96 98.26 -7.99
C GLU A 356 69.85 97.37 -7.35
N LEU A 357 68.57 97.59 -7.67
CA LEU A 357 67.47 96.76 -7.16
C LEU A 357 67.40 95.37 -7.81
N LEU A 358 68.08 95.16 -8.94
CA LEU A 358 67.84 94.04 -9.85
C LEU A 358 68.50 92.71 -9.43
N GLU A 359 69.46 92.72 -8.50
CA GLU A 359 70.09 91.47 -8.02
C GLU A 359 69.37 90.83 -6.81
N ARG A 360 68.60 91.61 -6.03
CA ARG A 360 67.90 91.07 -4.86
C ARG A 360 66.64 90.30 -5.26
N GLU A 361 65.84 90.90 -6.13
CA GLU A 361 64.66 90.28 -6.78
C GLU A 361 64.97 88.93 -7.44
N LYS A 362 66.16 88.76 -8.03
CA LYS A 362 66.56 87.49 -8.66
C LYS A 362 66.69 86.33 -7.67
N ALA A 363 67.16 86.59 -6.45
CA ALA A 363 67.35 85.54 -5.44
C ALA A 363 66.00 85.04 -4.91
N ASP A 364 65.12 85.97 -4.55
CA ASP A 364 63.77 85.65 -4.06
C ASP A 364 62.92 84.97 -5.16
N LYS A 365 63.05 85.43 -6.42
CA LYS A 365 62.45 84.78 -7.59
C LYS A 365 62.88 83.31 -7.73
N ALA A 366 64.19 83.01 -7.63
CA ALA A 366 64.68 81.63 -7.80
C ALA A 366 64.16 80.68 -6.71
N HIS A 367 64.01 81.16 -5.47
CA HIS A 367 63.37 80.38 -4.39
C HIS A 367 61.87 80.15 -4.67
N LEU A 368 61.17 81.17 -5.19
CA LEU A 368 59.76 81.06 -5.53
C LEU A 368 59.51 80.09 -6.71
N GLU A 369 60.38 80.10 -7.72
CA GLU A 369 60.30 79.19 -8.87
C GLU A 369 60.51 77.73 -8.44
N SER A 370 61.54 77.46 -7.61
CA SER A 370 61.78 76.12 -7.03
C SER A 370 60.58 75.62 -6.21
N THR A 371 60.00 76.49 -5.38
CA THR A 371 58.83 76.15 -4.54
C THR A 371 57.59 75.84 -5.39
N ASN A 372 57.33 76.65 -6.43
CA ASN A 372 56.22 76.40 -7.36
C ASN A 372 56.40 75.11 -8.17
N GLN A 373 57.63 74.75 -8.54
CA GLN A 373 57.90 73.52 -9.28
C GLN A 373 57.63 72.26 -8.43
N ALA A 374 58.08 72.25 -7.16
CA ALA A 374 57.72 71.20 -6.22
C ALA A 374 56.19 71.12 -5.96
N GLN A 375 55.52 72.27 -5.87
CA GLN A 375 54.07 72.33 -5.72
C GLN A 375 53.34 71.77 -6.95
N ALA A 376 53.87 71.98 -8.16
CA ALA A 376 53.31 71.45 -9.41
C ALA A 376 53.43 69.92 -9.49
N GLU A 377 54.53 69.33 -9.05
CA GLU A 377 54.73 67.87 -8.99
C GLU A 377 53.75 67.21 -8.01
N VAL A 378 53.56 67.79 -6.82
CA VAL A 378 52.56 67.31 -5.83
C VAL A 378 51.13 67.42 -6.39
N ASN A 379 50.79 68.54 -7.04
CA ASN A 379 49.49 68.73 -7.69
C ASN A 379 49.25 67.71 -8.81
N SER A 380 50.28 67.39 -9.61
CA SER A 380 50.22 66.35 -10.65
C SER A 380 49.91 64.97 -10.06
N GLY A 381 50.63 64.57 -9.00
CA GLY A 381 50.39 63.31 -8.30
C GLY A 381 48.97 63.21 -7.71
N LEU A 382 48.48 64.29 -7.10
CA LEU A 382 47.11 64.34 -6.55
C LEU A 382 46.04 64.30 -7.66
N GLN A 383 46.26 64.96 -8.81
CA GLN A 383 45.35 64.85 -9.96
C GLN A 383 45.31 63.43 -10.52
N GLN A 384 46.44 62.73 -10.59
CA GLN A 384 46.52 61.36 -11.08
C GLN A 384 45.82 60.36 -10.13
N GLN A 385 45.98 60.54 -8.81
CA GLN A 385 45.24 59.78 -7.80
C GLN A 385 43.73 60.05 -7.85
N LEU A 386 43.32 61.32 -8.01
CA LEU A 386 41.92 61.71 -8.16
C LEU A 386 41.28 61.11 -9.42
N ALA A 387 42.01 61.08 -10.55
CA ALA A 387 41.54 60.45 -11.78
C ALA A 387 41.33 58.94 -11.62
N ARG A 388 42.26 58.25 -10.94
CA ARG A 388 42.14 56.82 -10.64
C ARG A 388 40.95 56.52 -9.72
N ALA A 389 40.78 57.25 -8.63
CA ALA A 389 39.67 57.08 -7.70
C ALA A 389 38.30 57.34 -8.38
N LYS A 390 38.23 58.30 -9.32
CA LYS A 390 37.03 58.53 -10.14
C LYS A 390 36.73 57.37 -11.09
N ALA A 391 37.75 56.77 -11.71
CA ALA A 391 37.56 55.62 -12.58
C ALA A 391 37.10 54.37 -11.80
N GLU A 392 37.70 54.10 -10.65
CA GLU A 392 37.30 53.00 -9.75
C GLU A 392 35.87 53.19 -9.22
N ALA A 393 35.48 54.42 -8.86
CA ALA A 393 34.10 54.75 -8.48
C ALA A 393 33.10 54.61 -9.64
N ALA A 394 33.46 55.02 -10.86
CA ALA A 394 32.60 54.86 -12.04
C ALA A 394 32.35 53.38 -12.37
N GLY A 395 33.39 52.54 -12.29
CA GLY A 395 33.26 51.10 -12.47
C GLY A 395 32.36 50.44 -11.41
N ALA A 396 32.43 50.88 -10.16
CA ALA A 396 31.55 50.40 -9.09
C ALA A 396 30.08 50.81 -9.30
N VAL A 397 29.82 52.03 -9.78
CA VAL A 397 28.46 52.50 -10.12
C VAL A 397 27.88 51.71 -11.29
N GLU A 398 28.65 51.45 -12.34
CA GLU A 398 28.18 50.67 -13.49
C GLU A 398 27.92 49.20 -13.13
N ALA A 399 28.78 48.58 -12.32
CA ALA A 399 28.54 47.24 -11.78
C ALA A 399 27.25 47.18 -10.92
N ALA A 400 26.97 48.22 -10.14
CA ALA A 400 25.73 48.32 -9.38
C ALA A 400 24.50 48.53 -10.28
N ARG A 401 24.62 49.28 -11.39
CA ARG A 401 23.55 49.46 -12.38
C ARG A 401 23.18 48.13 -13.05
N VAL A 402 24.16 47.41 -13.59
CA VAL A 402 23.96 46.09 -14.20
C VAL A 402 23.40 45.08 -13.19
N GLY A 403 23.84 45.15 -11.92
CA GLY A 403 23.26 44.35 -10.84
C GLY A 403 21.79 44.66 -10.55
N ALA A 404 21.39 45.94 -10.57
CA ALA A 404 20.00 46.35 -10.38
C ALA A 404 19.11 45.93 -11.56
N GLU A 405 19.56 46.10 -12.80
CA GLU A 405 18.84 45.67 -14.00
C GLU A 405 18.63 44.15 -14.02
N ALA A 406 19.63 43.37 -13.55
CA ALA A 406 19.49 41.94 -13.38
C ALA A 406 18.49 41.55 -12.27
N THR A 407 18.42 42.27 -11.15
CA THR A 407 17.43 41.98 -10.10
C THR A 407 16.01 42.38 -10.50
N GLU A 408 15.82 43.47 -11.25
CA GLU A 408 14.51 43.87 -11.78
C GLU A 408 14.01 42.84 -12.82
N ALA A 409 14.87 42.40 -13.74
CA ALA A 409 14.54 41.33 -14.69
C ALA A 409 14.18 40.01 -13.98
N ALA A 410 14.89 39.66 -12.90
CA ALA A 410 14.57 38.49 -12.09
C ALA A 410 13.22 38.62 -11.37
N GLN A 411 12.90 39.78 -10.81
CA GLN A 411 11.59 40.05 -10.16
C GLN A 411 10.43 39.98 -11.17
N ALA A 412 10.59 40.60 -12.34
CA ALA A 412 9.61 40.51 -13.42
C ALA A 412 9.39 39.05 -13.88
N ARG A 413 10.46 38.25 -13.95
CA ARG A 413 10.36 36.82 -14.29
C ARG A 413 9.70 36.00 -13.19
N ILE A 414 9.94 36.30 -11.90
CA ILE A 414 9.23 35.65 -10.78
C ILE A 414 7.73 35.95 -10.87
N ALA A 415 7.31 37.21 -11.00
CA ALA A 415 5.90 37.57 -11.11
C ALA A 415 5.21 36.91 -12.32
N GLN A 416 5.93 36.77 -13.44
CA GLN A 416 5.44 36.05 -14.61
C GLN A 416 5.26 34.54 -14.34
N LEU A 417 6.18 33.91 -13.60
CA LEU A 417 6.10 32.50 -13.22
C LEU A 417 5.00 32.24 -12.18
N GLU A 418 4.80 33.13 -11.22
CA GLU A 418 3.70 33.07 -10.25
C GLU A 418 2.33 33.17 -10.96
N SER A 419 2.19 34.11 -11.91
CA SER A 419 0.99 34.23 -12.74
C SER A 419 0.74 32.98 -13.59
N ALA A 420 1.79 32.42 -14.21
CA ALA A 420 1.71 31.19 -14.98
C ALA A 420 1.34 29.97 -14.12
N LEU A 421 1.84 29.88 -12.88
CA LEU A 421 1.51 28.82 -11.93
C LEU A 421 0.02 28.88 -11.54
N VAL A 422 -0.50 30.05 -11.18
CA VAL A 422 -1.93 30.25 -10.87
C VAL A 422 -2.83 29.87 -12.06
N ALA A 423 -2.39 30.16 -13.30
CA ALA A 423 -3.11 29.77 -14.51
C ALA A 423 -3.03 28.25 -14.79
N ALA A 424 -1.90 27.60 -14.47
CA ALA A 424 -1.75 26.14 -14.57
C ALA A 424 -2.65 25.41 -13.55
N ASP A 425 -2.63 25.86 -12.29
CA ASP A 425 -3.52 25.40 -11.21
C ASP A 425 -5.00 25.45 -11.60
N ALA A 426 -5.44 26.57 -12.18
CA ALA A 426 -6.81 26.72 -12.67
C ALA A 426 -7.17 25.66 -13.73
N ARG A 427 -6.26 25.40 -14.68
CA ARG A 427 -6.45 24.38 -15.72
C ARG A 427 -6.45 22.95 -15.16
N VAL A 428 -5.60 22.64 -14.17
CA VAL A 428 -5.61 21.31 -13.50
C VAL A 428 -6.96 21.06 -12.83
N ARG A 429 -7.52 22.07 -12.14
CA ARG A 429 -8.84 21.98 -11.47
C ARG A 429 -9.99 21.81 -12.47
N GLU A 430 -9.91 22.44 -13.64
CA GLU A 430 -10.86 22.23 -14.74
C GLU A 430 -10.74 20.83 -15.34
N CYS A 431 -9.53 20.38 -15.67
CA CYS A 431 -9.25 19.03 -16.17
C CYS A 431 -9.75 17.94 -15.21
N GLU A 432 -9.55 18.07 -13.91
CA GLU A 432 -10.06 17.12 -12.90
C GLU A 432 -11.59 17.13 -12.82
N THR A 433 -12.23 18.30 -12.99
CA THR A 433 -13.69 18.41 -13.06
C THR A 433 -14.23 17.72 -14.33
N ILE A 434 -13.54 17.86 -15.46
CA ILE A 434 -13.85 17.18 -16.72
C ILE A 434 -13.61 15.66 -16.57
N ARG A 435 -12.52 15.21 -15.95
CA ARG A 435 -12.25 13.80 -15.68
C ARG A 435 -13.40 13.16 -14.92
N ARG A 436 -13.83 13.74 -13.80
CA ARG A 436 -14.96 13.22 -12.99
C ARG A 436 -16.24 13.09 -13.82
N ARG A 437 -16.52 14.04 -14.70
CA ARG A 437 -17.70 14.01 -15.59
C ARG A 437 -17.59 12.92 -16.67
N LEU A 438 -16.46 12.86 -17.38
CA LEU A 438 -16.23 11.86 -18.44
C LEU A 438 -16.17 10.45 -17.87
N HIS A 439 -15.47 10.25 -16.74
CA HIS A 439 -15.41 8.98 -16.01
C HIS A 439 -16.81 8.47 -15.62
N ASN A 440 -17.66 9.36 -15.10
CA ASN A 440 -19.04 9.01 -14.81
C ASN A 440 -19.83 8.63 -16.08
N THR A 441 -19.72 9.44 -17.14
CA THR A 441 -20.42 9.21 -18.41
C THR A 441 -20.01 7.87 -19.05
N ILE A 442 -18.71 7.54 -19.04
CA ILE A 442 -18.19 6.25 -19.53
C ILE A 442 -18.78 5.09 -18.73
N LEU A 443 -18.92 5.23 -17.41
CA LEU A 443 -19.47 4.18 -16.56
C LEU A 443 -20.99 4.04 -16.67
N GLU A 444 -21.72 5.12 -16.94
CA GLU A 444 -23.16 5.09 -17.27
C GLU A 444 -23.39 4.43 -18.63
N LEU A 445 -22.56 4.72 -19.63
CA LEU A 445 -22.57 4.06 -20.95
C LEU A 445 -22.17 2.58 -20.88
N LYS A 446 -21.37 2.18 -19.87
CA LYS A 446 -21.06 0.78 -19.54
C LYS A 446 -22.17 0.08 -18.74
N GLY A 447 -23.25 0.76 -18.34
CA GLY A 447 -24.33 0.20 -17.52
C GLY A 447 -24.08 0.31 -16.01
N ASN A 448 -25.16 0.60 -15.27
CA ASN A 448 -25.15 0.78 -13.82
C ASN A 448 -25.16 -0.53 -13.04
N ILE A 449 -25.71 -1.61 -13.59
CA ILE A 449 -25.35 -2.98 -13.21
C ILE A 449 -24.37 -3.50 -14.25
N ARG A 450 -23.34 -4.19 -13.79
CA ARG A 450 -22.46 -5.02 -14.62
C ARG A 450 -22.24 -6.39 -13.98
N VAL A 451 -21.89 -7.36 -14.82
CA VAL A 451 -21.61 -8.75 -14.42
C VAL A 451 -20.29 -9.19 -15.02
N PHE A 452 -19.35 -9.57 -14.15
CA PHE A 452 -18.07 -10.18 -14.51
C PHE A 452 -18.09 -11.66 -14.15
N CYS A 453 -17.89 -12.53 -15.13
CA CYS A 453 -17.69 -13.96 -14.88
C CYS A 453 -16.21 -14.22 -14.60
N ARG A 454 -15.89 -15.03 -13.60
CA ARG A 454 -14.52 -15.46 -13.31
C ARG A 454 -14.45 -16.94 -13.00
N VAL A 455 -13.70 -17.67 -13.82
CA VAL A 455 -13.39 -19.08 -13.59
C VAL A 455 -12.07 -19.16 -12.81
N ARG A 456 -12.00 -19.96 -11.75
CA ARG A 456 -10.74 -20.19 -11.01
C ARG A 456 -9.79 -21.13 -11.78
N PRO A 457 -8.47 -21.08 -11.54
CA PRO A 457 -7.57 -22.18 -11.84
C PRO A 457 -8.11 -23.52 -11.31
N LEU A 458 -7.74 -24.63 -11.95
CA LEU A 458 -7.74 -25.93 -11.28
C LEU A 458 -6.77 -25.88 -10.08
N ALA A 459 -7.06 -26.66 -9.04
CA ALA A 459 -6.15 -26.76 -7.89
C ALA A 459 -5.17 -27.91 -8.13
N ASP A 460 -3.96 -27.81 -7.58
CA ASP A 460 -2.90 -28.81 -7.78
C ASP A 460 -3.39 -30.23 -7.44
N GLY A 461 -3.17 -31.16 -8.38
CA GLY A 461 -3.63 -32.55 -8.26
C GLY A 461 -5.12 -32.79 -8.57
N GLN A 462 -5.95 -31.77 -8.82
CA GLN A 462 -7.26 -32.00 -9.44
C GLN A 462 -7.08 -32.32 -10.94
N PRO A 463 -7.53 -33.47 -11.45
CA PRO A 463 -7.51 -33.73 -12.87
C PRO A 463 -8.41 -32.71 -13.60
N ALA A 464 -8.00 -32.30 -14.80
CA ALA A 464 -8.89 -31.65 -15.73
C ALA A 464 -9.97 -32.66 -16.13
N VAL A 465 -11.14 -32.57 -15.51
CA VAL A 465 -12.26 -33.47 -15.81
C VAL A 465 -12.78 -33.10 -17.20
N GLU A 466 -12.49 -33.95 -18.17
CA GLU A 466 -13.07 -33.84 -19.50
C GLU A 466 -14.56 -34.22 -19.47
N SER A 467 -15.32 -33.64 -20.39
CA SER A 467 -16.64 -34.11 -20.79
C SER A 467 -16.58 -35.56 -21.29
N LEU A 468 -17.73 -36.22 -21.36
CA LEU A 468 -17.88 -37.52 -22.04
C LEU A 468 -17.33 -37.49 -23.48
N ASP A 469 -17.32 -36.30 -24.10
CA ASP A 469 -16.82 -36.03 -25.45
C ASP A 469 -15.30 -35.73 -25.55
N GLY A 470 -14.52 -35.88 -24.47
CA GLY A 470 -13.07 -35.57 -24.47
C GLY A 470 -12.79 -34.07 -24.63
N GLN A 471 -13.58 -33.24 -23.96
CA GLN A 471 -13.59 -31.78 -24.12
C GLN A 471 -13.61 -31.06 -22.76
N PRO A 472 -12.95 -29.89 -22.61
CA PRO A 472 -13.02 -29.12 -21.37
C PRO A 472 -14.45 -28.64 -21.10
N ILE A 473 -14.88 -28.76 -19.84
CA ILE A 473 -16.24 -28.45 -19.35
C ILE A 473 -16.64 -27.00 -19.59
N MET A 474 -15.68 -26.07 -19.53
CA MET A 474 -15.87 -24.65 -19.83
C MET A 474 -15.02 -24.28 -21.05
N GLN A 475 -15.61 -23.58 -22.00
CA GLN A 475 -14.97 -23.12 -23.23
C GLN A 475 -15.17 -21.62 -23.42
N PHE A 476 -14.17 -20.94 -23.98
CA PHE A 476 -14.13 -19.48 -24.15
C PHE A 476 -13.96 -19.13 -25.64
N PRO A 477 -14.71 -18.15 -26.19
CA PRO A 477 -14.56 -17.76 -27.59
C PRO A 477 -13.20 -17.10 -27.85
N SER A 478 -12.37 -17.72 -28.69
CA SER A 478 -11.04 -17.21 -29.06
C SER A 478 -11.05 -16.14 -30.15
N THR A 479 -12.19 -15.91 -30.82
CA THR A 479 -12.37 -14.92 -31.90
C THR A 479 -13.81 -14.38 -31.94
N GLY A 480 -14.01 -13.24 -32.60
CA GLY A 480 -15.31 -12.60 -32.81
C GLY A 480 -15.82 -11.77 -31.63
N ASP A 481 -17.03 -11.22 -31.75
CA ASP A 481 -17.62 -10.22 -30.84
C ASP A 481 -17.82 -10.69 -29.38
N GLN A 482 -17.67 -11.99 -29.12
CA GLN A 482 -17.75 -12.60 -27.79
C GLN A 482 -16.38 -12.87 -27.14
N LEU A 483 -15.26 -12.49 -27.79
CA LEU A 483 -13.92 -12.60 -27.21
C LEU A 483 -13.84 -11.84 -25.88
N GLY A 484 -13.42 -12.54 -24.81
CA GLY A 484 -13.36 -11.99 -23.45
C GLY A 484 -14.73 -11.66 -22.82
N ARG A 485 -15.84 -12.15 -23.40
CA ARG A 485 -17.23 -11.89 -22.96
C ARG A 485 -18.14 -13.12 -22.95
N GLY A 486 -17.89 -14.10 -23.80
CA GLY A 486 -18.63 -15.35 -23.87
C GLY A 486 -18.05 -16.45 -23.00
N ILE A 487 -18.90 -17.35 -22.51
CA ILE A 487 -18.52 -18.62 -21.88
C ILE A 487 -19.54 -19.70 -22.26
N GLU A 488 -19.06 -20.83 -22.74
CA GLU A 488 -19.88 -22.03 -22.96
C GLU A 488 -19.61 -23.06 -21.87
N LEU A 489 -20.66 -23.51 -21.19
CA LEU A 489 -20.62 -24.55 -20.18
C LEU A 489 -21.26 -25.84 -20.71
N GLN A 490 -20.55 -26.96 -20.52
CA GLN A 490 -21.01 -28.31 -20.81
C GLN A 490 -21.53 -28.98 -19.53
N VAL A 491 -22.72 -29.60 -19.59
CA VAL A 491 -23.33 -30.32 -18.45
C VAL A 491 -23.96 -31.63 -18.94
N PRO A 492 -23.77 -32.79 -18.26
CA PRO A 492 -24.43 -34.04 -18.65
C PRO A 492 -25.96 -33.90 -18.69
N ALA A 493 -26.60 -34.33 -19.79
CA ALA A 493 -28.06 -34.30 -19.88
C ALA A 493 -28.68 -35.43 -19.03
N SER A 494 -29.61 -35.08 -18.15
CA SER A 494 -30.19 -36.05 -17.21
C SER A 494 -30.95 -37.14 -17.95
N GLY A 495 -30.45 -38.38 -17.87
CA GLY A 495 -31.06 -39.56 -18.51
C GLY A 495 -30.55 -39.91 -19.92
N SER A 496 -29.42 -39.34 -20.38
CA SER A 496 -28.81 -39.73 -21.66
C SER A 496 -27.30 -39.47 -21.71
N ASP A 497 -26.56 -40.26 -22.48
CA ASP A 497 -25.10 -40.13 -22.73
C ASP A 497 -24.74 -38.93 -23.62
N LYS A 498 -25.51 -37.84 -23.56
CA LYS A 498 -25.33 -36.63 -24.37
C LYS A 498 -25.03 -35.43 -23.47
N THR A 499 -24.05 -34.65 -23.86
CA THR A 499 -23.66 -33.43 -23.15
C THR A 499 -24.51 -32.25 -23.62
N ALA A 500 -25.20 -31.57 -22.70
CA ALA A 500 -25.92 -30.33 -22.99
C ALA A 500 -24.97 -29.13 -22.93
N LYS A 501 -24.93 -28.35 -24.02
CA LYS A 501 -24.14 -27.11 -24.13
C LYS A 501 -24.97 -25.88 -23.80
N HIS A 502 -24.40 -24.95 -23.05
CA HIS A 502 -25.04 -23.71 -22.62
C HIS A 502 -24.08 -22.52 -22.72
N ALA A 503 -24.27 -21.68 -23.75
CA ALA A 503 -23.53 -20.43 -23.92
C ALA A 503 -24.17 -19.25 -23.16
N PHE A 504 -23.33 -18.39 -22.60
CA PHE A 504 -23.69 -17.16 -21.90
C PHE A 504 -22.76 -16.01 -22.30
N ALA A 505 -23.20 -14.77 -22.16
CA ALA A 505 -22.40 -13.57 -22.41
C ALA A 505 -22.55 -12.53 -21.28
N PHE A 506 -21.43 -11.89 -20.94
CA PHE A 506 -21.29 -10.95 -19.82
C PHE A 506 -20.43 -9.74 -20.24
N ASP A 507 -20.31 -8.71 -19.40
CA ASP A 507 -19.47 -7.53 -19.69
C ASP A 507 -17.99 -7.90 -19.89
N LYS A 508 -17.54 -8.87 -19.09
CA LYS A 508 -16.20 -9.45 -19.07
C LYS A 508 -16.28 -10.90 -18.58
N VAL A 509 -15.50 -11.77 -19.21
CA VAL A 509 -15.17 -13.12 -18.72
C VAL A 509 -13.67 -13.15 -18.44
N PHE A 510 -13.32 -13.56 -17.23
CA PHE A 510 -11.96 -13.84 -16.78
C PHE A 510 -11.74 -15.35 -16.80
N GLU A 511 -10.76 -15.78 -17.58
CA GLU A 511 -10.40 -17.17 -17.78
C GLU A 511 -9.55 -17.70 -16.59
N PRO A 512 -9.31 -19.03 -16.48
CA PRO A 512 -8.54 -19.60 -15.38
C PRO A 512 -7.13 -19.02 -15.20
N ALA A 513 -6.53 -18.45 -16.25
CA ALA A 513 -5.23 -17.79 -16.19
C ALA A 513 -5.27 -16.36 -15.62
N SER A 514 -6.45 -15.71 -15.54
CA SER A 514 -6.54 -14.28 -15.24
C SER A 514 -6.15 -13.92 -13.81
N THR A 515 -5.16 -13.04 -13.71
CA THR A 515 -4.52 -12.65 -12.45
C THR A 515 -5.44 -11.83 -11.53
N GLN A 516 -5.01 -11.64 -10.28
CA GLN A 516 -5.69 -10.72 -9.35
C GLN A 516 -5.50 -9.25 -9.75
N GLU A 517 -4.50 -8.96 -10.58
CA GLU A 517 -4.18 -7.62 -11.11
C GLU A 517 -5.16 -7.22 -12.22
N GLU A 518 -5.24 -8.01 -13.30
CA GLU A 518 -6.18 -7.83 -14.43
C GLU A 518 -7.64 -7.69 -13.95
N VAL A 519 -8.03 -8.52 -12.97
CA VAL A 519 -9.36 -8.48 -12.36
C VAL A 519 -9.60 -7.20 -11.58
N PHE A 520 -8.54 -6.62 -10.99
CA PHE A 520 -8.64 -5.36 -10.28
C PHE A 520 -8.60 -4.14 -11.21
N GLU A 521 -7.89 -4.18 -12.34
CA GLU A 521 -7.85 -3.08 -13.32
C GLU A 521 -9.26 -2.67 -13.79
N GLU A 522 -10.09 -3.64 -14.16
CA GLU A 522 -11.51 -3.41 -14.56
C GLU A 522 -12.39 -2.92 -13.41
N VAL A 523 -11.99 -3.19 -12.16
CA VAL A 523 -12.68 -2.76 -10.92
C VAL A 523 -12.22 -1.37 -10.45
N SER A 524 -10.99 -0.96 -10.75
CA SER A 524 -10.39 0.31 -10.32
C SER A 524 -11.23 1.54 -10.68
N GLN A 525 -11.96 1.46 -11.80
CA GLN A 525 -12.87 2.50 -12.29
C GLN A 525 -14.10 2.70 -11.36
N LEU A 526 -14.56 1.62 -10.72
CA LEU A 526 -15.61 1.67 -9.70
C LEU A 526 -15.07 2.20 -8.36
N VAL A 527 -13.87 1.79 -7.96
CA VAL A 527 -13.19 2.33 -6.77
C VAL A 527 -13.01 3.86 -6.90
N GLN A 528 -12.57 4.33 -8.07
CA GLN A 528 -12.50 5.77 -8.37
C GLN A 528 -13.89 6.44 -8.37
N SER A 529 -14.96 5.75 -8.77
CA SER A 529 -16.33 6.32 -8.64
C SER A 529 -16.74 6.53 -7.19
N ALA A 530 -16.31 5.67 -6.26
CA ALA A 530 -16.58 5.91 -4.84
C ALA A 530 -15.85 7.18 -4.37
N LEU A 531 -14.58 7.36 -4.74
CA LEU A 531 -13.81 8.58 -4.43
C LEU A 531 -14.40 9.85 -5.06
N ASP A 532 -14.92 9.75 -6.29
CA ASP A 532 -15.57 10.85 -7.01
C ASP A 532 -16.96 11.24 -6.44
N GLY A 533 -17.49 10.48 -5.47
CA GLY A 533 -18.73 10.80 -4.74
C GLY A 533 -19.99 10.04 -5.19
N TYR A 534 -19.83 8.80 -5.65
CA TYR A 534 -20.93 7.90 -6.01
C TYR A 534 -21.08 6.73 -5.00
N LYS A 535 -22.24 6.08 -5.05
CA LYS A 535 -22.52 4.83 -4.33
C LYS A 535 -22.06 3.66 -5.19
N VAL A 536 -21.27 2.74 -4.64
CA VAL A 536 -20.65 1.62 -5.34
C VAL A 536 -20.83 0.34 -4.53
N CYS A 537 -21.27 -0.73 -5.20
CA CYS A 537 -21.43 -2.05 -4.61
C CYS A 537 -20.78 -3.11 -5.50
N ILE A 538 -19.87 -3.91 -4.94
CA ILE A 538 -19.21 -5.01 -5.65
C ILE A 538 -19.42 -6.28 -4.83
N PHE A 539 -20.07 -7.29 -5.38
CA PHE A 539 -20.34 -8.55 -4.67
C PHE A 539 -19.92 -9.79 -5.44
N ALA A 540 -19.30 -10.75 -4.76
CA ALA A 540 -18.94 -12.05 -5.30
C ALA A 540 -20.02 -13.10 -4.98
N TYR A 541 -20.46 -13.83 -6.00
CA TYR A 541 -21.53 -14.83 -5.97
C TYR A 541 -21.07 -16.13 -6.63
N GLY A 542 -21.64 -17.27 -6.20
CA GLY A 542 -21.35 -18.60 -6.74
C GLY A 542 -21.25 -19.66 -5.64
N GLN A 543 -21.05 -20.92 -6.02
CA GLN A 543 -20.97 -22.02 -5.05
C GLN A 543 -19.77 -21.89 -4.10
N THR A 544 -19.76 -22.65 -3.01
CA THR A 544 -18.57 -22.88 -2.19
C THR A 544 -17.46 -23.56 -3.02
N GLY A 545 -16.20 -23.19 -2.78
CA GLY A 545 -15.05 -23.65 -3.58
C GLY A 545 -14.85 -22.99 -4.95
N SER A 546 -15.68 -22.01 -5.35
CA SER A 546 -15.58 -21.32 -6.65
C SER A 546 -14.58 -20.15 -6.72
N GLY A 547 -14.06 -19.67 -5.59
CA GLY A 547 -13.09 -18.56 -5.55
C GLY A 547 -13.66 -17.18 -5.20
N LYS A 548 -14.86 -17.09 -4.62
CA LYS A 548 -15.44 -15.82 -4.10
C LYS A 548 -14.49 -15.06 -3.16
N THR A 549 -14.12 -15.68 -2.03
CA THR A 549 -13.23 -15.08 -1.03
C THR A 549 -11.81 -14.85 -1.56
N HIS A 550 -11.35 -15.66 -2.52
CA HIS A 550 -10.10 -15.40 -3.24
C HIS A 550 -10.18 -14.11 -4.08
N THR A 551 -11.30 -13.90 -4.78
CA THR A 551 -11.53 -12.66 -5.56
C THR A 551 -11.66 -11.44 -4.63
N MET A 552 -12.39 -11.55 -3.52
CA MET A 552 -12.64 -10.41 -2.64
C MET A 552 -11.48 -10.07 -1.70
N MET A 553 -10.80 -11.06 -1.12
CA MET A 553 -9.70 -10.84 -0.16
C MET A 553 -8.33 -11.30 -0.70
N GLY A 554 -8.28 -12.50 -1.30
CA GLY A 554 -7.02 -13.19 -1.59
C GLY A 554 -6.36 -13.79 -0.34
N PRO A 555 -5.27 -14.56 -0.49
CA PRO A 555 -4.45 -15.01 0.64
C PRO A 555 -3.77 -13.84 1.36
N GLN A 556 -3.67 -13.91 2.69
CA GLN A 556 -3.17 -12.80 3.52
C GLN A 556 -1.66 -12.52 3.36
N TYR A 557 -0.89 -13.52 2.95
CA TYR A 557 0.59 -13.48 2.98
C TYR A 557 1.25 -13.44 1.59
N CYS A 558 0.48 -13.35 0.51
CA CYS A 558 1.01 -13.19 -0.85
C CYS A 558 0.57 -11.85 -1.43
N HIS A 559 1.52 -10.94 -1.67
CA HIS A 559 1.26 -9.56 -2.07
C HIS A 559 0.61 -9.45 -3.47
N GLU A 560 1.05 -10.26 -4.41
CA GLU A 560 0.53 -10.33 -5.78
C GLU A 560 -0.90 -10.85 -5.81
N GLN A 561 -1.18 -11.90 -5.02
CA GLN A 561 -2.48 -12.56 -4.98
C GLN A 561 -3.53 -11.82 -4.11
N ARG A 562 -3.24 -10.62 -3.58
CA ARG A 562 -4.22 -9.77 -2.88
C ARG A 562 -5.43 -9.48 -3.77
N GLY A 563 -6.63 -9.66 -3.23
CA GLY A 563 -7.90 -9.49 -3.94
C GLY A 563 -8.43 -8.06 -3.98
N VAL A 564 -9.70 -7.91 -4.36
CA VAL A 564 -10.36 -6.62 -4.60
C VAL A 564 -10.37 -5.70 -3.37
N ILE A 565 -10.65 -6.20 -2.16
CA ILE A 565 -10.73 -5.37 -0.94
C ILE A 565 -9.39 -4.70 -0.60
N PRO A 566 -8.26 -5.43 -0.42
CA PRO A 566 -6.98 -4.79 -0.12
C PRO A 566 -6.51 -3.85 -1.25
N ARG A 567 -6.64 -4.25 -2.52
CA ARG A 567 -6.25 -3.41 -3.67
C ARG A 567 -7.10 -2.14 -3.79
N ALA A 568 -8.41 -2.21 -3.52
CA ALA A 568 -9.31 -1.06 -3.54
C ALA A 568 -8.97 -0.01 -2.47
N VAL A 569 -8.65 -0.44 -1.25
CA VAL A 569 -8.27 0.49 -0.18
C VAL A 569 -6.88 1.10 -0.44
N GLU A 570 -5.97 0.34 -1.03
CA GLU A 570 -4.63 0.83 -1.42
C GLU A 570 -4.72 1.88 -2.53
N GLN A 571 -5.52 1.64 -3.58
CA GLN A 571 -5.84 2.65 -4.60
C GLN A 571 -6.45 3.91 -3.98
N LEU A 572 -7.41 3.76 -3.06
CA LEU A 572 -8.04 4.90 -2.38
C LEU A 572 -7.04 5.69 -1.53
N TYR A 573 -6.17 5.01 -0.77
CA TYR A 573 -5.13 5.67 0.02
C TYR A 573 -4.24 6.55 -0.87
N GLN A 574 -3.66 5.98 -1.92
CA GLN A 574 -2.82 6.69 -2.89
C GLN A 574 -3.57 7.88 -3.52
N ALA A 575 -4.76 7.63 -4.07
CA ALA A 575 -5.55 8.66 -4.74
C ALA A 575 -6.06 9.77 -3.78
N THR A 576 -6.26 9.47 -2.50
CA THR A 576 -6.54 10.53 -1.50
C THR A 576 -5.32 11.36 -1.18
N HIS A 577 -4.14 10.74 -0.97
CA HIS A 577 -2.87 11.42 -0.71
C HIS A 577 -2.50 12.39 -1.84
N ASP A 578 -2.61 11.95 -3.10
CA ASP A 578 -2.26 12.77 -4.25
C ASP A 578 -3.21 13.96 -4.43
N LEU A 579 -4.47 13.83 -3.96
CA LEU A 579 -5.44 14.92 -3.90
C LEU A 579 -5.29 15.84 -2.68
N GLU A 580 -4.50 15.49 -1.66
CA GLU A 580 -4.20 16.40 -0.53
C GLU A 580 -3.30 17.57 -0.97
N ALA A 581 -2.37 17.34 -1.91
CA ALA A 581 -1.60 18.41 -2.57
C ALA A 581 -2.53 19.40 -3.30
N ASP A 582 -3.62 18.89 -3.85
CA ASP A 582 -4.70 19.60 -4.53
C ASP A 582 -5.69 20.27 -3.53
N GLY A 583 -5.40 20.25 -2.22
CA GLY A 583 -6.19 20.89 -1.16
C GLY A 583 -7.51 20.20 -0.83
N TRP A 584 -7.67 18.92 -1.14
CA TRP A 584 -8.74 18.09 -0.57
C TRP A 584 -8.32 17.54 0.80
N ASN A 585 -9.25 17.55 1.75
CA ASN A 585 -9.12 16.80 3.00
C ASN A 585 -10.08 15.60 2.93
N PHE A 586 -9.58 14.37 3.07
CA PHE A 586 -10.40 13.17 3.06
C PHE A 586 -10.51 12.51 4.45
N GLU A 587 -11.71 12.07 4.81
CA GLU A 587 -11.98 11.16 5.93
C GLU A 587 -12.50 9.84 5.37
N MET A 588 -11.86 8.72 5.73
CA MET A 588 -12.22 7.37 5.28
C MET A 588 -12.57 6.50 6.48
N LYS A 589 -13.81 5.99 6.54
CA LYS A 589 -14.32 5.16 7.64
C LYS A 589 -14.74 3.79 7.12
N ALA A 590 -14.00 2.74 7.47
CA ALA A 590 -14.35 1.36 7.19
C ALA A 590 -15.10 0.72 8.37
N SER A 591 -15.98 -0.21 8.06
CA SER A 591 -16.53 -1.21 8.97
C SER A 591 -16.60 -2.55 8.26
N MET A 592 -16.57 -3.65 9.00
CA MET A 592 -16.68 -5.00 8.42
C MET A 592 -17.55 -5.85 9.32
N LEU A 593 -18.58 -6.47 8.73
CA LEU A 593 -19.53 -7.30 9.43
C LEU A 593 -19.79 -8.61 8.70
N GLU A 594 -20.37 -9.55 9.44
CA GLU A 594 -20.80 -10.84 8.95
C GLU A 594 -22.32 -10.94 9.12
N ILE A 595 -23.03 -11.33 8.06
CA ILE A 595 -24.45 -11.70 8.12
C ILE A 595 -24.53 -13.22 8.15
N TYR A 596 -24.98 -13.77 9.27
CA TYR A 596 -25.17 -15.20 9.48
C TYR A 596 -26.53 -15.43 10.15
N ASN A 597 -27.32 -16.36 9.63
CA ASN A 597 -28.66 -16.67 10.16
C ASN A 597 -29.57 -15.42 10.35
N GLU A 598 -29.49 -14.45 9.42
CA GLU A 598 -30.19 -13.14 9.49
C GLU A 598 -29.81 -12.25 10.71
N GLU A 599 -28.69 -12.55 11.38
CA GLU A 599 -28.07 -11.70 12.40
C GLU A 599 -26.79 -11.03 11.86
N CYS A 600 -26.51 -9.80 12.30
CA CYS A 600 -25.28 -9.09 11.97
C CYS A 600 -24.27 -9.22 13.13
N LYS A 601 -23.01 -9.56 12.82
CA LYS A 601 -21.89 -9.68 13.77
C LYS A 601 -20.74 -8.78 13.34
N ASP A 602 -20.06 -8.13 14.30
CA ASP A 602 -18.93 -7.23 14.01
C ASP A 602 -17.59 -7.98 13.88
N LEU A 603 -17.01 -7.97 12.68
CA LEU A 603 -15.72 -8.60 12.39
C LEU A 603 -14.51 -7.75 12.80
N LEU A 604 -14.66 -6.45 13.04
CA LEU A 604 -13.55 -5.59 13.46
C LEU A 604 -13.57 -5.25 14.95
N GLY A 605 -14.74 -5.16 15.57
CA GLY A 605 -14.92 -4.70 16.95
C GLY A 605 -14.04 -5.39 17.99
N LYS A 606 -13.51 -4.63 18.95
CA LYS A 606 -12.75 -5.20 20.09
C LYS A 606 -13.69 -6.02 20.97
N GLY A 607 -13.48 -7.34 21.01
CA GLY A 607 -14.39 -8.28 21.69
C GLY A 607 -14.61 -7.90 23.16
N GLY A 608 -15.85 -7.58 23.53
CA GLY A 608 -16.21 -7.08 24.85
C GLY A 608 -17.68 -6.67 24.97
N ALA A 609 -18.32 -6.26 23.88
CA ALA A 609 -19.77 -6.08 23.79
C ALA A 609 -20.40 -7.21 22.96
N THR A 610 -20.67 -8.35 23.58
CA THR A 610 -21.74 -9.23 23.08
C THR A 610 -23.06 -8.45 23.14
N PRO A 611 -23.87 -8.40 22.05
CA PRO A 611 -25.22 -7.88 22.15
C PRO A 611 -25.99 -8.63 23.23
N SER A 612 -26.83 -7.93 24.00
CA SER A 612 -27.73 -8.59 24.95
C SER A 612 -28.63 -9.56 24.16
N ALA A 613 -28.59 -10.83 24.54
CA ALA A 613 -29.10 -11.93 23.73
C ALA A 613 -30.54 -11.67 23.25
N GLY A 614 -30.76 -11.79 21.93
CA GLY A 614 -32.05 -11.53 21.29
C GLY A 614 -32.31 -10.09 20.84
N ARG A 615 -31.51 -9.08 21.23
CA ARG A 615 -31.70 -7.70 20.75
C ARG A 615 -31.08 -7.49 19.36
N GLN A 616 -31.87 -7.78 18.32
CA GLN A 616 -31.50 -7.56 16.92
C GLN A 616 -30.88 -6.17 16.68
N GLN A 617 -29.70 -6.13 16.04
CA GLN A 617 -29.08 -4.88 15.60
C GLN A 617 -29.95 -4.21 14.50
N PRO A 618 -30.43 -2.97 14.70
CA PRO A 618 -31.15 -2.23 13.66
C PRO A 618 -30.19 -1.73 12.58
N ILE A 619 -30.57 -1.97 11.32
CA ILE A 619 -29.97 -1.37 10.12
C ILE A 619 -30.68 -0.03 9.88
N ARG A 620 -29.93 1.02 9.60
CA ARG A 620 -30.41 2.37 9.29
C ARG A 620 -29.75 2.87 8.01
N HIS A 621 -30.49 3.63 7.21
CA HIS A 621 -29.98 4.36 6.05
C HIS A 621 -30.19 5.84 6.30
N ASP A 622 -29.21 6.67 5.98
CA ASP A 622 -29.39 8.13 5.98
C ASP A 622 -29.90 8.65 4.62
N GLU A 623 -30.19 9.95 4.55
CA GLU A 623 -30.63 10.63 3.31
C GLU A 623 -29.58 10.60 2.18
N ARG A 624 -28.33 10.24 2.51
CA ARG A 624 -27.19 10.13 1.59
C ARG A 624 -26.98 8.67 1.13
N GLY A 625 -27.80 7.73 1.60
CA GLY A 625 -27.67 6.30 1.29
C GLY A 625 -26.52 5.61 2.01
N VAL A 626 -25.94 6.20 3.05
CA VAL A 626 -24.98 5.53 3.92
C VAL A 626 -25.74 4.57 4.83
N THR A 627 -25.49 3.27 4.67
CA THR A 627 -26.02 2.25 5.58
C THR A 627 -25.16 2.18 6.84
N THR A 628 -25.80 2.25 8.01
CA THR A 628 -25.18 2.05 9.32
C THR A 628 -25.88 0.92 10.07
N VAL A 629 -25.11 0.12 10.81
CA VAL A 629 -25.63 -1.00 11.62
C VAL A 629 -25.24 -0.74 13.08
N ALA A 630 -26.24 -0.63 13.95
CA ALA A 630 -26.00 -0.24 15.33
C ALA A 630 -25.27 -1.35 16.11
N GLY A 631 -24.09 -1.03 16.65
CA GLY A 631 -23.22 -1.99 17.35
C GLY A 631 -22.07 -2.57 16.53
N VAL A 632 -21.77 -1.99 15.35
CA VAL A 632 -20.55 -2.28 14.57
C VAL A 632 -19.55 -1.13 14.73
N GLU A 633 -18.30 -1.43 15.09
CA GLU A 633 -17.22 -0.45 15.27
C GLU A 633 -16.70 0.06 13.90
N THR A 634 -16.47 1.37 13.77
CA THR A 634 -15.94 2.02 12.55
C THR A 634 -14.51 2.50 12.76
N PHE A 635 -13.63 2.30 11.77
CA PHE A 635 -12.19 2.55 11.88
C PHE A 635 -11.73 3.52 10.78
N ASP A 636 -10.82 4.44 11.13
CA ASP A 636 -10.14 5.29 10.14
C ASP A 636 -9.10 4.47 9.37
N VAL A 637 -9.11 4.59 8.04
CA VAL A 637 -8.33 3.75 7.11
C VAL A 637 -7.09 4.45 6.55
N ARG A 638 -6.78 5.69 6.97
CA ARG A 638 -5.63 6.49 6.48
C ARG A 638 -4.25 6.01 6.96
N VAL A 639 -4.08 4.71 7.22
CA VAL A 639 -2.80 4.09 7.64
C VAL A 639 -2.72 2.68 7.04
N GLN A 640 -1.80 2.46 6.10
CA GLN A 640 -1.74 1.23 5.29
C GLN A 640 -1.44 -0.02 6.14
N GLU A 641 -0.58 0.08 7.16
CA GLU A 641 -0.27 -1.02 8.07
C GLU A 641 -1.47 -1.43 8.93
N ARG A 642 -2.38 -0.48 9.24
CA ARG A 642 -3.62 -0.78 9.96
C ARG A 642 -4.57 -1.60 9.10
N LEU A 643 -4.61 -1.41 7.77
CA LEU A 643 -5.48 -2.21 6.90
C LEU A 643 -5.12 -3.69 6.98
N GLN A 644 -3.84 -4.04 6.84
CA GLN A 644 -3.41 -5.44 6.90
C GLN A 644 -3.74 -6.07 8.27
N ALA A 645 -3.49 -5.35 9.37
CA ALA A 645 -3.86 -5.79 10.71
C ALA A 645 -5.38 -5.92 10.92
N LEU A 646 -6.20 -5.04 10.33
CA LEU A 646 -7.67 -5.11 10.37
C LEU A 646 -8.20 -6.29 9.56
N MET A 647 -7.68 -6.52 8.34
CA MET A 647 -8.07 -7.66 7.50
C MET A 647 -7.65 -8.98 8.13
N GLY A 648 -6.43 -9.08 8.69
CA GLY A 648 -5.99 -10.24 9.46
C GLY A 648 -6.86 -10.51 10.68
N ARG A 649 -7.24 -9.47 11.45
CA ARG A 649 -8.16 -9.60 12.59
C ARG A 649 -9.56 -10.08 12.17
N ALA A 650 -10.09 -9.55 11.06
CA ALA A 650 -11.39 -9.98 10.52
C ALA A 650 -11.36 -11.44 10.04
N ALA A 651 -10.33 -11.82 9.29
CA ALA A 651 -10.13 -13.18 8.80
C ALA A 651 -9.90 -14.17 9.96
N GLN A 652 -9.12 -13.79 10.97
CA GLN A 652 -8.92 -14.61 12.17
C GLN A 652 -10.24 -14.84 12.92
N LYS A 653 -11.08 -13.80 13.10
CA LYS A 653 -12.43 -13.94 13.70
C LYS A 653 -13.36 -14.83 12.87
N ARG A 654 -13.39 -14.68 11.53
CA ARG A 654 -14.19 -15.53 10.64
C ARG A 654 -13.70 -16.99 10.71
N SER A 655 -12.39 -17.21 10.89
CA SER A 655 -11.78 -18.53 11.07
C SER A 655 -12.06 -19.15 12.44
N THR A 656 -11.97 -18.41 13.55
CA THR A 656 -12.23 -18.96 14.89
C THR A 656 -13.71 -19.27 15.12
N MET A 657 -14.61 -18.61 14.40
CA MET A 657 -16.02 -19.01 14.33
C MET A 657 -16.22 -20.29 13.50
N ALA A 658 -15.44 -20.49 12.43
CA ALA A 658 -15.48 -21.70 11.60
C ALA A 658 -14.87 -22.95 12.26
N THR A 659 -13.98 -22.79 13.25
CA THR A 659 -13.51 -23.92 14.08
C THR A 659 -14.50 -24.31 15.18
N ALA A 660 -15.41 -23.42 15.58
CA ALA A 660 -16.47 -23.70 16.55
C ALA A 660 -17.73 -24.33 15.91
N SER A 661 -17.94 -24.14 14.60
CA SER A 661 -18.98 -24.81 13.81
C SER A 661 -18.52 -24.93 12.35
N ASN A 662 -18.52 -26.15 11.82
CA ASN A 662 -17.93 -26.52 10.52
C ASN A 662 -18.14 -25.46 9.42
N GLU A 663 -17.03 -25.04 8.81
CA GLU A 663 -17.01 -24.33 7.52
C GLU A 663 -17.79 -22.99 7.49
N HIS A 664 -17.94 -22.31 8.63
CA HIS A 664 -18.78 -21.09 8.77
C HIS A 664 -18.58 -20.02 7.69
N SER A 665 -17.37 -19.87 7.13
CA SER A 665 -17.06 -18.90 6.07
C SER A 665 -17.82 -19.14 4.76
N SER A 666 -18.21 -20.39 4.44
CA SER A 666 -19.09 -20.69 3.30
C SER A 666 -20.56 -20.37 3.57
N ARG A 667 -20.92 -20.19 4.84
CA ARG A 667 -22.29 -20.10 5.37
C ARG A 667 -22.68 -18.71 5.85
N SER A 668 -21.82 -17.72 5.65
CA SER A 668 -22.03 -16.33 6.05
C SER A 668 -21.68 -15.37 4.91
N HIS A 669 -22.36 -14.21 4.88
CA HIS A 669 -22.00 -13.12 3.97
C HIS A 669 -21.09 -12.16 4.71
N MET A 670 -19.87 -11.95 4.21
CA MET A 670 -18.96 -10.94 4.73
C MET A 670 -19.16 -9.63 3.96
N VAL A 671 -19.48 -8.57 4.69
CA VAL A 671 -19.74 -7.23 4.13
C VAL A 671 -18.70 -6.25 4.67
N PHE A 672 -17.87 -5.72 3.78
CA PHE A 672 -16.99 -4.58 4.05
C PHE A 672 -17.67 -3.30 3.54
N MET A 673 -17.82 -2.30 4.39
CA MET A 673 -18.50 -1.04 4.08
C MET A 673 -17.55 0.13 4.36
N LEU A 674 -17.21 0.90 3.33
CA LEU A 674 -16.32 2.05 3.41
C LEU A 674 -17.05 3.33 3.01
N THR A 675 -17.12 4.28 3.94
CA THR A 675 -17.61 5.65 3.68
C THR A 675 -16.42 6.57 3.44
N ILE A 676 -16.48 7.36 2.36
CA ILE A 676 -15.44 8.32 1.95
C ILE A 676 -16.07 9.70 2.00
N VAL A 677 -15.45 10.64 2.74
CA VAL A 677 -15.90 12.04 2.82
C VAL A 677 -14.75 12.94 2.43
N GLY A 678 -14.86 13.59 1.28
CA GLY A 678 -13.87 14.56 0.81
C GLY A 678 -14.42 15.99 0.92
N HIS A 679 -13.60 16.92 1.39
CA HIS A 679 -13.94 18.35 1.48
C HIS A 679 -12.75 19.22 1.06
N ARG A 680 -12.97 20.19 0.18
CA ARG A 680 -11.95 21.13 -0.33
C ARG A 680 -12.22 22.55 0.20
N PRO A 681 -11.58 22.98 1.32
CA PRO A 681 -11.92 24.24 2.01
C PRO A 681 -11.84 25.49 1.13
N SER A 682 -10.91 25.52 0.19
CA SER A 682 -10.71 26.64 -0.76
C SER A 682 -11.86 26.87 -1.75
N THR A 683 -12.82 25.95 -1.83
CA THR A 683 -13.95 26.00 -2.79
C THR A 683 -15.30 25.66 -2.17
N GLY A 684 -15.35 25.23 -0.91
CA GLY A 684 -16.55 24.69 -0.27
C GLY A 684 -17.06 23.36 -0.87
N GLN A 685 -16.36 22.78 -1.85
CA GLN A 685 -16.79 21.53 -2.49
C GLN A 685 -16.70 20.35 -1.52
N SER A 686 -17.71 19.49 -1.56
CA SER A 686 -17.71 18.20 -0.87
C SER A 686 -18.04 17.04 -1.82
N VAL A 687 -17.58 15.85 -1.44
CA VAL A 687 -17.93 14.56 -2.06
C VAL A 687 -18.24 13.56 -0.94
N HIS A 688 -19.28 12.75 -1.15
CA HIS A 688 -19.65 11.66 -0.25
C HIS A 688 -19.72 10.37 -1.05
N GLY A 689 -18.77 9.48 -0.83
CA GLY A 689 -18.65 8.18 -1.48
C GLY A 689 -19.06 7.05 -0.55
N VAL A 690 -19.63 5.98 -1.12
CA VAL A 690 -19.89 4.72 -0.41
C VAL A 690 -19.36 3.58 -1.27
N LEU A 691 -18.49 2.75 -0.69
CA LEU A 691 -17.96 1.54 -1.33
C LEU A 691 -18.27 0.32 -0.47
N ASN A 692 -19.19 -0.51 -0.94
CA ASN A 692 -19.57 -1.77 -0.30
C ASN A 692 -18.98 -2.94 -1.08
N LEU A 693 -18.19 -3.78 -0.41
CA LEU A 693 -17.49 -4.93 -0.97
C LEU A 693 -17.95 -6.19 -0.24
N ILE A 694 -18.61 -7.12 -0.93
CA ILE A 694 -19.30 -8.27 -0.32
C ILE A 694 -18.77 -9.61 -0.86
N ASP A 695 -18.43 -10.52 0.04
CA ASP A 695 -18.19 -11.94 -0.23
C ASP A 695 -19.43 -12.70 0.27
N LEU A 696 -20.31 -13.12 -0.64
CA LEU A 696 -21.56 -13.79 -0.27
C LEU A 696 -21.30 -15.23 0.20
N ALA A 697 -22.29 -15.83 0.86
CA ALA A 697 -22.32 -17.27 1.17
C ALA A 697 -22.40 -18.13 -0.12
N GLY A 698 -22.25 -19.45 0.04
CA GLY A 698 -22.44 -20.44 -1.02
C GLY A 698 -23.86 -20.40 -1.63
N SER A 699 -23.93 -20.49 -2.97
CA SER A 699 -25.19 -20.53 -3.73
C SER A 699 -25.72 -21.96 -3.98
N GLU A 700 -25.05 -22.98 -3.45
CA GLU A 700 -25.42 -24.39 -3.61
C GLU A 700 -26.77 -24.75 -2.96
N ARG A 701 -27.53 -25.61 -3.64
CA ARG A 701 -28.91 -25.94 -3.26
C ARG A 701 -29.01 -26.90 -2.07
N LEU A 702 -29.98 -26.62 -1.19
CA LEU A 702 -30.45 -27.48 -0.10
C LEU A 702 -30.59 -28.97 -0.47
N SER A 703 -30.98 -29.29 -1.70
CA SER A 703 -31.20 -30.67 -2.17
C SER A 703 -29.93 -31.55 -2.20
N LYS A 704 -28.73 -30.97 -2.05
CA LYS A 704 -27.46 -31.71 -1.91
C LYS A 704 -27.02 -31.91 -0.46
N SER A 705 -27.61 -31.23 0.53
CA SER A 705 -27.18 -31.35 1.93
C SER A 705 -28.04 -32.34 2.71
N LEU A 706 -27.39 -33.36 3.29
CA LEU A 706 -27.98 -34.28 4.27
C LEU A 706 -28.12 -33.61 5.65
N ALA A 707 -28.54 -32.34 5.67
CA ALA A 707 -28.54 -31.49 6.84
C ALA A 707 -29.83 -31.65 7.67
N THR A 708 -29.69 -32.03 8.93
CA THR A 708 -30.78 -32.15 9.90
C THR A 708 -30.65 -31.13 11.02
N GLY A 709 -31.73 -30.93 11.79
CA GLY A 709 -31.74 -30.05 12.96
C GLY A 709 -31.38 -28.60 12.63
N ASP A 710 -30.54 -27.97 13.45
CA ASP A 710 -30.18 -26.56 13.27
C ASP A 710 -29.34 -26.28 12.01
N ARG A 711 -28.61 -27.27 11.48
CA ARG A 711 -27.94 -27.15 10.16
C ARG A 711 -28.93 -26.99 9.01
N LEU A 712 -30.16 -27.51 9.15
CA LEU A 712 -31.22 -27.27 8.17
C LEU A 712 -31.72 -25.81 8.25
N LYS A 713 -31.92 -25.28 9.47
CA LYS A 713 -32.33 -23.87 9.68
C LYS A 713 -31.27 -22.90 9.15
N GLU A 714 -29.99 -23.17 9.43
CA GLU A 714 -28.84 -22.45 8.89
C GLU A 714 -28.85 -22.44 7.36
N THR A 715 -28.96 -23.62 6.73
CA THR A 715 -28.95 -23.74 5.26
C THR A 715 -30.19 -23.08 4.62
N GLN A 716 -31.34 -23.09 5.30
CA GLN A 716 -32.54 -22.34 4.91
C GLN A 716 -32.34 -20.82 5.01
N ALA A 717 -31.72 -20.30 6.08
CA ALA A 717 -31.48 -18.87 6.24
C ALA A 717 -30.50 -18.32 5.19
N ILE A 718 -29.46 -19.08 4.84
CA ILE A 718 -28.54 -18.76 3.74
C ILE A 718 -29.30 -18.68 2.42
N ASN A 719 -30.04 -19.74 2.08
CA ASN A 719 -30.81 -19.77 0.83
C ASN A 719 -31.91 -18.70 0.79
N LYS A 720 -32.53 -18.36 1.93
CA LYS A 720 -33.49 -17.24 2.05
C LYS A 720 -32.85 -15.92 1.64
N SER A 721 -31.65 -15.61 2.14
CA SER A 721 -30.98 -14.34 1.85
C SER A 721 -30.55 -14.19 0.37
N LEU A 722 -30.09 -15.27 -0.26
CA LEU A 722 -29.78 -15.28 -1.69
C LEU A 722 -31.04 -15.31 -2.58
N SER A 723 -32.11 -15.97 -2.15
CA SER A 723 -33.41 -15.94 -2.85
C SER A 723 -34.01 -14.53 -2.82
N ALA A 724 -34.01 -13.88 -1.66
CA ALA A 724 -34.46 -12.49 -1.51
C ALA A 724 -33.64 -11.52 -2.39
N LEU A 725 -32.33 -11.72 -2.53
CA LEU A 725 -31.50 -10.94 -3.46
C LEU A 725 -31.94 -11.16 -4.91
N GLY A 726 -32.28 -12.40 -5.28
CA GLY A 726 -32.87 -12.73 -6.57
C GLY A 726 -34.25 -12.10 -6.79
N ASP A 727 -35.12 -12.10 -5.78
CA ASP A 727 -36.45 -11.45 -5.83
C ASP A 727 -36.31 -9.94 -6.04
N VAL A 728 -35.39 -9.30 -5.31
CA VAL A 728 -35.08 -7.86 -5.43
C VAL A 728 -34.59 -7.52 -6.84
N ILE A 729 -33.59 -8.23 -7.37
CA ILE A 729 -33.09 -7.99 -8.74
C ILE A 729 -34.19 -8.27 -9.78
N SER A 730 -35.01 -9.30 -9.56
CA SER A 730 -36.14 -9.62 -10.44
C SER A 730 -37.19 -8.50 -10.48
N ALA A 731 -37.54 -7.95 -9.32
CA ALA A 731 -38.50 -6.84 -9.21
C ALA A 731 -37.94 -5.54 -9.81
N LEU A 732 -36.63 -5.30 -9.69
CA LEU A 732 -35.93 -4.17 -10.30
C LEU A 732 -35.92 -4.26 -11.83
N GLY A 733 -35.55 -5.42 -12.39
CA GLY A 733 -35.58 -5.65 -13.84
C GLY A 733 -36.98 -5.62 -14.44
N ALA A 734 -37.99 -6.05 -13.67
CA ALA A 734 -39.40 -5.90 -14.03
C ALA A 734 -39.95 -4.48 -13.78
N LYS A 735 -39.15 -3.56 -13.21
CA LYS A 735 -39.51 -2.18 -12.84
C LYS A 735 -40.81 -2.10 -12.01
N ALA A 736 -40.97 -3.02 -11.06
CA ALA A 736 -42.14 -3.15 -10.22
C ALA A 736 -42.22 -2.09 -9.10
N ASP A 737 -43.42 -1.62 -8.78
CA ASP A 737 -43.67 -0.55 -7.79
C ASP A 737 -43.13 -0.84 -6.38
N HIS A 738 -43.12 -2.12 -5.98
CA HIS A 738 -42.65 -2.56 -4.67
C HIS A 738 -41.48 -3.55 -4.79
N ILE A 739 -40.27 -3.07 -4.48
CA ILE A 739 -39.06 -3.89 -4.42
C ILE A 739 -38.90 -4.48 -3.00
N PRO A 740 -38.82 -5.81 -2.83
CA PRO A 740 -38.93 -6.48 -1.53
C PRO A 740 -37.62 -6.48 -0.70
N TYR A 741 -36.94 -5.34 -0.60
CA TYR A 741 -35.66 -5.20 0.11
C TYR A 741 -35.67 -5.73 1.55
N ARG A 742 -36.81 -5.68 2.24
CA ARG A 742 -36.95 -6.14 3.64
C ARG A 742 -37.03 -7.66 3.83
N ASN A 743 -37.05 -8.45 2.75
CA ASN A 743 -37.14 -9.92 2.86
C ASN A 743 -35.91 -10.56 3.52
N SER A 744 -34.74 -9.94 3.43
CA SER A 744 -33.51 -10.35 4.13
C SER A 744 -32.74 -9.16 4.71
N ARG A 745 -31.94 -9.41 5.76
CA ARG A 745 -30.93 -8.43 6.24
C ARG A 745 -29.95 -8.01 5.15
N LEU A 746 -29.56 -8.94 4.26
CA LEU A 746 -28.63 -8.67 3.17
C LEU A 746 -29.21 -7.65 2.18
N THR A 747 -30.42 -7.92 1.68
CA THR A 747 -31.12 -7.04 0.72
C THR A 747 -31.49 -5.69 1.32
N TYR A 748 -31.77 -5.63 2.63
CA TYR A 748 -32.06 -4.38 3.31
C TYR A 748 -30.78 -3.56 3.51
N LEU A 749 -29.67 -4.17 3.95
CA LEU A 749 -28.37 -3.49 4.07
C LEU A 749 -27.95 -2.85 2.73
N LEU A 750 -28.11 -3.60 1.64
CA LEU A 750 -27.73 -3.21 0.28
C LEU A 750 -28.79 -2.35 -0.44
N GLN A 751 -29.92 -2.03 0.19
CA GLN A 751 -31.01 -1.26 -0.44
C GLN A 751 -30.53 0.05 -1.10
N PRO A 752 -29.66 0.88 -0.48
CA PRO A 752 -29.20 2.13 -1.12
C PRO A 752 -28.21 1.94 -2.27
N CYS A 753 -27.81 0.71 -2.59
CA CYS A 753 -26.83 0.40 -3.64
C CYS A 753 -27.35 -0.55 -4.73
N LEU A 754 -28.38 -1.34 -4.43
CA LEU A 754 -29.06 -2.20 -5.40
C LEU A 754 -30.13 -1.46 -6.21
N GLY A 755 -30.45 -0.20 -5.92
CA GLY A 755 -31.44 0.58 -6.66
C GLY A 755 -31.07 2.06 -6.80
N GLY A 756 -31.59 2.70 -7.84
CA GLY A 756 -31.46 4.14 -8.06
C GLY A 756 -30.08 4.56 -8.57
N ASP A 757 -29.43 5.46 -7.84
CA ASP A 757 -28.29 6.27 -8.27
C ASP A 757 -26.91 5.59 -8.12
N ALA A 758 -26.89 4.28 -7.85
CA ALA A 758 -25.70 3.52 -7.50
C ALA A 758 -25.14 2.65 -8.64
N LYS A 759 -23.83 2.36 -8.58
CA LYS A 759 -23.11 1.50 -9.52
C LYS A 759 -22.84 0.14 -8.88
N THR A 760 -23.41 -0.92 -9.44
CA THR A 760 -23.31 -2.29 -8.94
C THR A 760 -22.52 -3.18 -9.90
N LEU A 761 -21.64 -4.00 -9.35
CA LEU A 761 -20.91 -5.06 -10.06
C LEU A 761 -21.09 -6.40 -9.34
N MET A 762 -21.56 -7.39 -10.09
CA MET A 762 -21.60 -8.78 -9.65
C MET A 762 -20.40 -9.54 -10.24
N PHE A 763 -19.58 -10.15 -9.39
CA PHE A 763 -18.73 -11.26 -9.80
C PHE A 763 -19.52 -12.57 -9.71
N VAL A 764 -19.59 -13.34 -10.81
CA VAL A 764 -19.99 -14.74 -10.77
C VAL A 764 -18.75 -15.63 -10.83
N ASN A 765 -18.44 -16.27 -9.71
CA ASN A 765 -17.29 -17.15 -9.54
C ASN A 765 -17.67 -18.60 -9.85
N LEU A 766 -16.86 -19.27 -10.67
CA LEU A 766 -17.10 -20.63 -11.16
C LEU A 766 -15.86 -21.53 -10.94
N ALA A 767 -16.10 -22.83 -10.73
CA ALA A 767 -15.05 -23.86 -10.66
C ALA A 767 -15.12 -24.77 -11.90
N PRO A 768 -14.00 -24.97 -12.64
CA PRO A 768 -13.99 -25.74 -13.88
C PRO A 768 -13.89 -27.26 -13.62
N THR A 769 -14.82 -27.82 -12.83
CA THR A 769 -14.85 -29.26 -12.49
C THR A 769 -16.23 -29.88 -12.71
N GLY A 770 -16.28 -31.19 -12.97
CA GLY A 770 -17.52 -31.92 -13.32
C GLY A 770 -18.61 -31.77 -12.26
N ASP A 771 -18.27 -32.00 -11.00
CA ASP A 771 -19.20 -31.92 -9.85
C ASP A 771 -19.78 -30.50 -9.65
N ALA A 772 -19.01 -29.48 -10.07
CA ALA A 772 -19.38 -28.08 -10.00
C ALA A 772 -20.23 -27.60 -11.20
N ALA A 773 -20.24 -28.33 -12.32
CA ALA A 773 -20.95 -27.91 -13.54
C ALA A 773 -22.46 -27.64 -13.33
N PRO A 774 -23.24 -28.44 -12.56
CA PRO A 774 -24.67 -28.15 -12.32
C PRO A 774 -24.92 -26.88 -11.48
N GLU A 775 -24.08 -26.58 -10.49
CA GLU A 775 -24.20 -25.35 -9.69
C GLU A 775 -23.64 -24.14 -10.44
N SER A 776 -22.61 -24.35 -11.27
CA SER A 776 -22.05 -23.35 -12.19
C SER A 776 -23.10 -22.93 -13.22
N LEU A 777 -23.88 -23.87 -13.76
CA LEU A 777 -25.04 -23.59 -14.62
C LEU A 777 -26.13 -22.80 -13.89
N CYS A 778 -26.40 -23.11 -12.63
CA CYS A 778 -27.33 -22.31 -11.81
C CYS A 778 -26.79 -20.88 -11.61
N SER A 779 -25.49 -20.75 -11.36
CA SER A 779 -24.82 -19.47 -11.11
C SER A 779 -24.78 -18.59 -12.37
N LEU A 780 -24.48 -19.17 -13.53
CA LEU A 780 -24.52 -18.52 -14.84
C LEU A 780 -25.94 -18.06 -15.21
N ARG A 781 -26.96 -18.89 -14.98
CA ARG A 781 -28.37 -18.51 -15.20
C ARG A 781 -28.82 -17.37 -14.29
N PHE A 782 -28.38 -17.36 -13.03
CA PHE A 782 -28.62 -16.24 -12.12
C PHE A 782 -27.91 -14.97 -12.61
N ALA A 783 -26.61 -15.06 -12.89
CA ALA A 783 -25.79 -13.95 -13.39
C ALA A 783 -26.34 -13.35 -14.69
N ALA A 784 -26.84 -14.16 -15.62
CA ALA A 784 -27.47 -13.68 -16.85
C ALA A 784 -28.76 -12.88 -16.60
N LYS A 785 -29.53 -13.23 -15.55
CA LYS A 785 -30.70 -12.46 -15.10
C LYS A 785 -30.28 -11.11 -14.50
N VAL A 786 -29.19 -11.07 -13.74
CA VAL A 786 -28.62 -9.82 -13.23
C VAL A 786 -28.11 -8.95 -14.38
N ASN A 787 -27.44 -9.53 -15.37
CA ASN A 787 -26.89 -8.82 -16.54
C ASN A 787 -27.98 -8.17 -17.42
N ALA A 788 -29.19 -8.74 -17.43
CA ALA A 788 -30.34 -8.19 -18.16
C ALA A 788 -31.12 -7.10 -17.38
N THR A 789 -30.65 -6.67 -16.20
CA THR A 789 -31.38 -5.75 -15.31
C THR A 789 -30.90 -4.29 -15.46
N ASP A 790 -31.74 -3.43 -16.04
CA ASP A 790 -31.54 -1.98 -16.11
C ASP A 790 -32.24 -1.24 -14.95
N ILE A 791 -31.50 -0.36 -14.27
CA ILE A 791 -31.93 0.41 -13.09
C ILE A 791 -31.96 1.94 -13.36
N GLY A 792 -31.59 2.38 -14.56
CA GLY A 792 -31.48 3.81 -14.90
C GLY A 792 -30.18 4.45 -14.43
N THR A 793 -30.10 5.78 -14.53
CA THR A 793 -28.85 6.57 -14.49
C THR A 793 -28.37 6.90 -13.07
N ALA A 794 -27.04 6.91 -12.86
CA ALA A 794 -26.41 7.27 -11.60
C ALA A 794 -26.56 8.77 -11.28
N ARG A 795 -26.38 9.15 -10.00
CA ARG A 795 -26.34 10.55 -9.55
C ARG A 795 -25.32 10.71 -8.44
N ARG A 796 -24.69 11.90 -8.37
CA ARG A 796 -23.66 12.23 -7.38
C ARG A 796 -24.28 12.73 -6.08
N LEU A 797 -23.78 12.23 -4.95
CA LEU A 797 -24.13 12.74 -3.63
C LEU A 797 -23.50 14.13 -3.38
N GLY A 798 -24.32 15.05 -2.87
CA GLY A 798 -23.91 16.44 -2.59
C GLY A 798 -24.12 17.43 -3.73
N ALA A 799 -24.69 17.03 -4.87
CA ALA A 799 -25.06 17.92 -5.96
C ALA A 799 -26.33 18.75 -5.67
N ALA A 800 -26.33 19.47 -4.55
CA ALA A 800 -27.31 20.52 -4.28
C ALA A 800 -27.01 21.71 -5.19
N ILE A 801 -27.66 21.76 -6.36
CA ILE A 801 -27.65 22.93 -7.23
C ILE A 801 -28.27 24.10 -6.45
N PRO A 802 -27.55 25.22 -6.22
CA PRO A 802 -28.18 26.43 -5.70
C PRO A 802 -29.24 26.91 -6.70
N LYS A 803 -30.45 27.20 -6.20
CA LYS A 803 -31.51 27.84 -6.99
C LYS A 803 -31.21 29.31 -7.23
#